data_AF-A0A8T7DAG2-F1
#
_entry.id   AF-A0A8T7DAG2-F1
#
_cell.length_a   1.000
_cell.length_b   1.000
_cell.length_c   1.000
_cell.angle_alpha   90.00
_cell.angle_beta   90.00
_cell.angle_gamma   90.00
#
_symmetry.space_group_name_H-M   'P 1'
#
loop_
_entity.id
_entity.type
_entity.pdbx_description
1 polymer ?
#
loop_
_entity_poly.entity_id
_entity_poly.type
_entity_poly.pdbx_seq_one_letter_code
_entity_poly.pdbx_strand_id
1 'polypeptide(L)'
;MKKTRGFVLLALLIVLVFIALSFWWYKSLFPPLSNHVLQAEQALANNLIGLVQLDMNQVKKIQASFTGPIDPDAIPMQPGTQSALIEQLLDETSVLNQHSKAVLIGLYVGETPADSGAVTALVGELGQSNLVKALEKAYTVQALDQNTFELTPLPQEKPIDPAACPSDDKHKGANVSLYWVHHEQVSFISDKVSLALQARRRLEENNPAVTDLAQWQKYREGALVTAMLFAPDKTWQASQGMTAMMAKQAAKNLPQINQVAARLDFDLLSQGIDVKLILGTEDSQWAAKTADEYQAKLAELGKDSARVSPTFNRLLSRIQIDSTQEVLAVDLSLDESILEDISSVVQEGMASLFSVEAKDPSQSVGPDKIQTHPKDYAANAVLANLPDITFKDHETPALFYQGPFAADIKQISQTDDGLFEIWIEAKVAIPESQNWGREYTAETTFIVDSITDQQGNELLRDERCVTGMMIHGKNQEPSSNTMINSDTSSAWKRVRLIPDAQLEKIHRIEGNIEFTAPVSVSVHDVPLKAGASVEAEGVRFYINHFKDSQLTYQLSGDTDRVLEIRALNSAGQPLETSWKMGSVDPTGQQNQAYQGKIASVQVFIARQFNQQSMQFVITDPLKAPVKKDPDAAPQYFAPDTVDVSQWDSYKELDWNQLKLTNHFFGFVEKNTKLIGDLLYPNLRILVTHNPESWSRNPNITVFFPLLEPLPGVLSAMSFTAIEPAVQDEPATNYSRISYPYYTNSGKLAINTFLDENPVATASVSFPGQFEQDKQLTALKGMLTFNLPTAVQRTRFPIKDLWSGKTVDGITVKLEDISLGMFSGYSLKIEGDLTRLVNVHGVDQSSALLPGDPINYQTGGYWTMTLPFGTQQV
;
A
#
# COMPACT_ATOMS: atom_id res chain seq x y z
N MET A 1 -37.42 -0.97 68.75
CA MET A 1 -36.00 -0.57 68.56
C MET A 1 -34.96 -1.72 68.60
N LYS A 2 -35.21 -2.89 69.20
CA LYS A 2 -34.23 -4.02 69.19
C LYS A 2 -34.11 -4.77 67.84
N LYS A 3 -35.18 -4.87 67.04
CA LYS A 3 -35.16 -5.55 65.73
C LYS A 3 -34.42 -4.78 64.63
N THR A 4 -34.45 -3.45 64.66
CA THR A 4 -33.76 -2.60 63.68
C THR A 4 -32.23 -2.60 63.85
N ARG A 5 -31.73 -2.76 65.09
CA ARG A 5 -30.28 -2.88 65.34
C ARG A 5 -29.68 -4.19 64.84
N GLY A 6 -30.43 -5.29 64.88
CA GLY A 6 -29.97 -6.58 64.37
C GLY A 6 -29.85 -6.63 62.84
N PHE A 7 -30.76 -5.96 62.13
CA PHE A 7 -30.74 -5.89 60.67
C PHE A 7 -29.60 -5.01 60.13
N VAL A 8 -29.34 -3.87 60.79
CA VAL A 8 -28.21 -3.00 60.44
C VAL A 8 -26.87 -3.71 60.70
N LEU A 9 -26.73 -4.43 61.82
CA LEU A 9 -25.52 -5.22 62.12
C LEU A 9 -25.29 -6.35 61.11
N LEU A 10 -26.34 -7.04 60.68
CA LEU A 10 -26.24 -8.11 59.67
C LEU A 10 -25.86 -7.55 58.29
N ALA A 11 -26.45 -6.43 57.87
CA ALA A 11 -26.11 -5.76 56.63
C ALA A 11 -24.66 -5.24 56.64
N LEU A 12 -24.19 -4.67 57.76
CA LEU A 12 -22.80 -4.24 57.93
C LEU A 12 -21.83 -5.43 57.89
N LEU A 13 -22.22 -6.57 58.45
CA LEU A 13 -21.40 -7.78 58.45
C LEU A 13 -21.33 -8.40 57.05
N ILE A 14 -22.43 -8.40 56.28
CA ILE A 14 -22.44 -8.86 54.89
C ILE A 14 -21.56 -7.95 54.02
N VAL A 15 -21.65 -6.62 54.20
CA VAL A 15 -20.79 -5.65 53.49
C VAL A 15 -19.32 -5.85 53.87
N LEU A 16 -19.00 -6.06 55.16
CA LEU A 16 -17.62 -6.31 55.60
C LEU A 16 -17.08 -7.65 55.10
N VAL A 17 -17.90 -8.70 55.05
CA VAL A 17 -17.53 -10.00 54.47
C VAL A 17 -17.34 -9.89 52.96
N PHE A 18 -18.19 -9.14 52.27
CA PHE A 18 -18.02 -8.87 50.85
C PHE A 18 -16.75 -8.05 50.57
N ILE A 19 -16.48 -7.01 51.35
CA ILE A 19 -15.22 -6.23 51.27
C ILE A 19 -14.01 -7.12 51.58
N ALA A 20 -14.08 -7.98 52.59
CA ALA A 20 -12.99 -8.88 52.95
C ALA A 20 -12.76 -9.97 51.89
N LEU A 21 -13.83 -10.53 51.30
CA LEU A 21 -13.74 -11.49 50.20
C LEU A 21 -13.25 -10.84 48.92
N SER A 22 -13.73 -9.64 48.57
CA SER A 22 -13.24 -8.85 47.44
C SER A 22 -11.79 -8.44 47.62
N PHE A 23 -11.38 -8.06 48.84
CA PHE A 23 -9.99 -7.73 49.15
C PHE A 23 -9.08 -8.97 49.14
N TRP A 24 -9.55 -10.12 49.64
CA TRP A 24 -8.82 -11.38 49.57
C TRP A 24 -8.71 -11.90 48.13
N TRP A 25 -9.78 -11.80 47.35
CA TRP A 25 -9.83 -12.14 45.93
C TRP A 25 -8.94 -11.20 45.10
N TYR A 26 -9.01 -9.88 45.33
CA TYR A 26 -8.11 -8.88 44.74
C TYR A 26 -6.64 -9.16 45.10
N LYS A 27 -6.32 -9.41 46.38
CA LYS A 27 -4.94 -9.74 46.80
C LYS A 27 -4.45 -11.09 46.27
N SER A 28 -5.35 -12.04 46.03
CA SER A 28 -5.01 -13.33 45.42
C SER A 28 -4.82 -13.22 43.91
N LEU A 29 -5.52 -12.30 43.24
CA LEU A 29 -5.37 -12.00 41.81
C LEU A 29 -4.18 -11.07 41.53
N PHE A 30 -3.83 -10.19 42.47
CA PHE A 30 -2.77 -9.20 42.38
C PHE A 30 -1.84 -9.32 43.61
N PRO A 31 -0.98 -10.37 43.69
CA PRO A 31 -0.02 -10.46 44.77
C PRO A 31 0.92 -9.24 44.72
N PRO A 32 1.29 -8.67 45.88
CA PRO A 32 2.21 -7.54 45.91
C PRO A 32 3.54 -7.93 45.26
N LEU A 33 4.11 -7.00 44.48
CA LEU A 33 5.38 -7.21 43.79
C LEU A 33 6.46 -7.64 44.79
N SER A 34 7.31 -8.59 44.38
CA SER A 34 8.35 -9.12 45.28
C SER A 34 9.28 -8.00 45.77
N ASN A 35 9.80 -8.13 46.99
CA ASN A 35 10.76 -7.15 47.54
C ASN A 35 11.96 -6.91 46.61
N HIS A 36 12.34 -7.90 45.81
CA HIS A 36 13.42 -7.78 44.82
C HIS A 36 13.11 -6.81 43.69
N VAL A 37 11.84 -6.60 43.32
CA VAL A 37 11.44 -5.57 42.34
C VAL A 37 11.67 -4.19 42.95
N LEU A 38 11.24 -3.96 44.20
CA LEU A 38 11.46 -2.70 44.91
C LEU A 38 12.96 -2.38 45.07
N GLN A 39 13.76 -3.39 45.40
CA GLN A 39 15.21 -3.24 45.51
C GLN A 39 15.86 -2.93 44.15
N ALA A 40 15.42 -3.60 43.08
CA ALA A 40 15.90 -3.32 41.72
C ALA A 40 15.53 -1.90 41.25
N GLU A 41 14.35 -1.40 41.60
CA GLU A 41 13.95 -0.01 41.34
C GLU A 41 14.84 1.00 42.06
N GLN A 42 15.10 0.78 43.36
CA GLN A 42 15.99 1.64 44.14
C GLN A 42 17.43 1.62 43.60
N ALA A 43 17.88 0.45 43.13
CA ALA A 43 19.16 0.28 42.49
C ALA A 43 19.27 1.07 41.16
N LEU A 44 18.23 1.05 40.33
CA LEU A 44 18.16 1.78 39.06
C LEU A 44 17.91 3.30 39.24
N ALA A 45 17.31 3.74 40.34
CA ALA A 45 16.91 5.14 40.53
C ALA A 45 18.07 6.08 40.92
N ASN A 46 19.13 6.11 40.11
CA ASN A 46 20.27 7.01 40.23
C ASN A 46 20.34 7.98 39.04
N ASN A 47 19.89 9.23 39.22
CA ASN A 47 19.81 10.23 38.14
C ASN A 47 19.02 9.73 36.91
N LEU A 48 17.98 8.94 37.18
CA LEU A 48 17.14 8.33 36.17
C LEU A 48 16.27 9.39 35.49
N ILE A 49 16.18 9.35 34.15
CA ILE A 49 15.25 10.19 33.40
C ILE A 49 13.94 9.47 33.05
N GLY A 50 13.95 8.13 33.08
CA GLY A 50 12.76 7.32 32.88
C GLY A 50 12.88 5.88 33.36
N LEU A 51 11.76 5.29 33.79
CA LEU A 51 11.65 3.89 34.21
C LEU A 51 10.52 3.22 33.44
N VAL A 52 10.75 2.00 32.99
CA VAL A 52 9.72 1.14 32.40
C VAL A 52 9.65 -0.15 33.22
N GLN A 53 8.45 -0.68 33.43
CA GLN A 53 8.19 -1.98 34.02
C GLN A 53 7.27 -2.79 33.12
N LEU A 54 7.61 -4.07 32.96
CA LEU A 54 6.74 -5.12 32.45
C LEU A 54 6.53 -6.14 33.57
N ASP A 55 5.29 -6.34 34.02
CA ASP A 55 4.94 -7.39 35.00
C ASP A 55 4.73 -8.72 34.27
N MET A 56 5.72 -9.60 34.36
CA MET A 56 5.69 -10.89 33.67
C MET A 56 4.61 -11.83 34.22
N ASN A 57 4.11 -11.61 35.45
CA ASN A 57 3.00 -12.40 35.96
C ASN A 57 1.68 -11.99 35.30
N GLN A 58 1.51 -10.71 34.98
CA GLN A 58 0.36 -10.25 34.21
C GLN A 58 0.45 -10.70 32.75
N VAL A 59 1.65 -10.63 32.14
CA VAL A 59 1.88 -11.13 30.77
C VAL A 59 1.44 -12.59 30.66
N LYS A 60 1.92 -13.47 31.57
CA LYS A 60 1.55 -14.89 31.58
C LYS A 60 0.05 -15.14 31.75
N LYS A 61 -0.62 -14.34 32.59
CA LYS A 61 -2.08 -14.45 32.80
C LYS A 61 -2.85 -14.06 31.54
N ILE A 62 -2.44 -12.98 30.89
CA ILE A 62 -3.05 -12.50 29.63
C ILE A 62 -2.83 -13.52 28.52
N GLN A 63 -1.60 -14.03 28.36
CA GLN A 63 -1.28 -15.07 27.39
C GLN A 63 -2.16 -16.31 27.59
N ALA A 64 -2.27 -16.80 28.83
CA ALA A 64 -3.15 -17.91 29.18
C ALA A 64 -4.65 -17.63 28.95
N SER A 65 -5.10 -16.38 29.06
CA SER A 65 -6.51 -16.00 28.89
C SER A 65 -6.93 -15.76 27.44
N PHE A 66 -6.06 -15.21 26.58
CA PHE A 66 -6.42 -14.89 25.18
C PHE A 66 -5.97 -15.90 24.15
N THR A 67 -4.76 -16.44 24.33
CA THR A 67 -4.12 -17.23 23.27
C THR A 67 -4.39 -18.72 23.41
N GLY A 68 -5.13 -19.15 24.45
CA GLY A 68 -5.24 -20.58 24.77
C GLY A 68 -3.86 -21.20 25.07
N PRO A 69 -3.79 -22.53 25.26
CA PRO A 69 -2.49 -23.18 25.42
C PRO A 69 -1.68 -23.10 24.11
N ILE A 70 -0.44 -22.61 24.17
CA ILE A 70 0.53 -22.70 23.06
C ILE A 70 0.77 -24.16 22.70
N ASP A 71 1.03 -24.43 21.41
CA ASP A 71 1.35 -25.77 20.93
C ASP A 71 2.59 -26.32 21.65
N PRO A 72 2.45 -27.35 22.51
CA PRO A 72 3.57 -27.87 23.28
C PRO A 72 4.61 -28.58 22.40
N ASP A 73 4.22 -28.96 21.17
CA ASP A 73 5.09 -29.66 20.21
C ASP A 73 5.40 -28.78 18.99
N ALA A 74 5.37 -27.46 19.13
CA ALA A 74 5.71 -26.53 18.04
C ALA A 74 7.08 -26.88 17.43
N ILE A 75 7.13 -27.00 16.11
CA ILE A 75 8.37 -27.26 15.38
C ILE A 75 9.15 -25.94 15.32
N PRO A 76 10.42 -25.89 15.74
CA PRO A 76 11.23 -24.68 15.59
C PRO A 76 11.16 -24.19 14.14
N MET A 77 10.74 -22.93 13.95
CA MET A 77 10.77 -22.31 12.62
C MET A 77 12.22 -22.33 12.10
N GLN A 78 12.41 -22.45 10.78
CA GLN A 78 13.77 -22.46 10.22
C GLN A 78 14.59 -21.27 10.73
N PRO A 79 15.88 -21.46 11.06
CA PRO A 79 16.72 -20.41 11.64
C PRO A 79 16.99 -19.31 10.60
N GLY A 80 16.12 -18.31 10.55
CA GLY A 80 16.27 -17.07 9.78
C GLY A 80 15.89 -15.80 10.57
N THR A 81 15.20 -15.96 11.69
CA THR A 81 14.84 -14.90 12.63
C THR A 81 15.21 -15.34 14.04
N GLN A 82 16.48 -15.15 14.41
CA GLN A 82 16.93 -15.33 15.79
C GLN A 82 16.21 -14.34 16.69
N SER A 83 15.60 -14.86 17.74
CA SER A 83 14.73 -14.09 18.60
C SER A 83 15.51 -13.14 19.50
N ALA A 84 15.24 -11.83 19.40
CA ALA A 84 15.81 -10.83 20.29
C ALA A 84 15.51 -11.16 21.77
N LEU A 85 16.25 -10.58 22.72
CA LEU A 85 16.01 -10.74 24.16
C LEU A 85 14.53 -10.55 24.55
N ILE A 86 13.83 -9.61 23.88
CA ILE A 86 12.40 -9.36 24.08
C ILE A 86 11.54 -10.55 23.62
N GLU A 87 11.87 -11.16 22.50
CA GLU A 87 11.15 -12.32 21.96
C GLU A 87 11.34 -13.54 22.88
N GLN A 88 12.54 -13.73 23.43
CA GLN A 88 12.73 -14.75 24.46
C GLN A 88 11.92 -14.45 25.73
N LEU A 89 11.76 -13.18 26.14
CA LEU A 89 10.92 -12.85 27.30
C LEU A 89 9.44 -13.14 27.06
N LEU A 90 8.99 -13.09 25.81
CA LEU A 90 7.58 -13.31 25.43
C LEU A 90 7.28 -14.78 25.08
N ASP A 91 8.28 -15.57 24.70
CA ASP A 91 8.16 -17.02 24.45
C ASP A 91 7.88 -17.80 25.75
N GLU A 92 6.69 -18.39 25.87
CA GLU A 92 6.25 -19.17 27.05
C GLU A 92 7.15 -20.38 27.35
N THR A 93 7.83 -20.92 26.34
CA THR A 93 8.73 -22.07 26.51
C THR A 93 10.11 -21.66 27.01
N SER A 94 10.40 -20.36 27.00
CA SER A 94 11.69 -19.84 27.41
C SER A 94 11.84 -19.81 28.93
N VAL A 95 13.06 -20.08 29.38
CA VAL A 95 13.46 -19.90 30.79
C VAL A 95 13.22 -18.46 31.25
N LEU A 96 13.44 -17.48 30.36
CA LEU A 96 13.30 -16.07 30.70
C LEU A 96 11.84 -15.71 30.98
N ASN A 97 10.89 -16.20 30.18
CA ASN A 97 9.48 -16.03 30.48
C ASN A 97 9.14 -16.74 31.79
N GLN A 98 9.40 -18.04 31.89
CA GLN A 98 8.96 -18.88 33.01
C GLN A 98 9.42 -18.38 34.38
N HIS A 99 10.68 -17.93 34.48
CA HIS A 99 11.29 -17.57 35.76
C HIS A 99 11.36 -16.07 36.06
N SER A 100 11.13 -15.19 35.07
CA SER A 100 11.02 -13.75 35.32
C SER A 100 9.69 -13.40 35.98
N LYS A 101 9.77 -12.53 36.98
CA LYS A 101 8.64 -11.93 37.70
C LYS A 101 8.37 -10.51 37.21
N ALA A 102 9.41 -9.76 36.86
CA ALA A 102 9.30 -8.44 36.26
C ALA A 102 10.54 -8.12 35.41
N VAL A 103 10.36 -7.23 34.43
CA VAL A 103 11.44 -6.59 33.68
C VAL A 103 11.37 -5.09 33.95
N LEU A 104 12.47 -4.50 34.37
CA LEU A 104 12.60 -3.05 34.55
C LEU A 104 13.60 -2.50 33.55
N ILE A 105 13.33 -1.34 32.97
CA ILE A 105 14.28 -0.65 32.08
C ILE A 105 14.49 0.76 32.63
N GLY A 106 15.70 1.03 33.10
CA GLY A 106 16.12 2.35 33.53
C GLY A 106 16.81 3.11 32.40
N LEU A 107 16.39 4.35 32.15
CA LEU A 107 16.93 5.24 31.13
C LEU A 107 17.76 6.35 31.78
N TYR A 108 18.98 6.56 31.27
CA TYR A 108 19.94 7.52 31.81
C TYR A 108 20.45 8.47 30.72
N VAL A 109 20.61 9.73 31.08
CA VAL A 109 21.29 10.74 30.27
C VAL A 109 22.47 11.26 31.09
N GLY A 110 23.68 11.08 30.57
CA GLY A 110 24.87 11.64 31.16
C GLY A 110 25.28 12.98 30.54
N GLU A 111 26.30 13.61 31.11
CA GLU A 111 26.84 14.89 30.61
C GLU A 111 27.48 14.75 29.22
N THR A 112 27.91 13.54 28.87
CA THR A 112 28.37 13.17 27.53
C THR A 112 27.54 12.01 26.96
N PRO A 113 27.47 11.85 25.62
CA PRO A 113 26.82 10.69 25.00
C PRO A 113 27.40 9.33 25.44
N ALA A 114 28.62 9.30 25.97
CA ALA A 114 29.26 8.08 26.48
C ALA A 114 28.68 7.62 27.82
N ASP A 115 28.06 8.53 28.56
CA ASP A 115 27.48 8.34 29.90
C ASP A 115 25.96 8.15 29.87
N SER A 116 25.34 8.32 28.69
CA SER A 116 23.93 8.00 28.42
C SER A 116 23.79 6.53 28.03
N GLY A 117 22.69 5.89 28.44
CA GLY A 117 22.45 4.48 28.14
C GLY A 117 21.19 3.94 28.81
N ALA A 118 20.95 2.65 28.63
CA ALA A 118 19.85 1.94 29.26
C ALA A 118 20.37 0.75 30.08
N VAL A 119 19.69 0.48 31.20
CA VAL A 119 19.92 -0.72 32.00
C VAL A 119 18.61 -1.48 32.14
N THR A 120 18.58 -2.70 31.64
CA THR A 120 17.46 -3.63 31.81
C THR A 120 17.74 -4.51 33.02
N ALA A 121 16.88 -4.48 34.04
CA ALA A 121 16.91 -5.40 35.15
C ALA A 121 15.86 -6.50 34.97
N LEU A 122 16.30 -7.75 34.86
CA LEU A 122 15.45 -8.94 34.90
C LEU A 122 15.35 -9.39 36.37
N VAL A 123 14.13 -9.39 36.91
CA VAL A 123 13.87 -9.75 38.31
C VAL A 123 13.11 -11.06 38.34
N GLY A 124 13.65 -12.08 39.00
CA GLY A 124 13.02 -13.40 39.08
C GLY A 124 13.91 -14.50 39.63
N GLU A 125 13.44 -15.74 39.56
CA GLU A 125 14.20 -16.93 39.98
C GLU A 125 15.13 -17.40 38.86
N LEU A 126 15.96 -16.49 38.39
CA LEU A 126 16.80 -16.65 37.23
C LEU A 126 18.14 -17.25 37.65
N GLY A 127 18.18 -18.57 37.81
CA GLY A 127 19.45 -19.26 38.06
C GLY A 127 20.45 -18.98 36.95
N GLN A 128 21.67 -18.56 37.32
CA GLN A 128 22.73 -18.17 36.39
C GLN A 128 22.94 -19.17 35.25
N SER A 129 22.95 -20.48 35.54
CA SER A 129 23.09 -21.53 34.53
C SER A 129 21.95 -21.59 33.52
N ASN A 130 20.73 -21.27 33.95
CA ASN A 130 19.56 -21.30 33.07
C ASN A 130 19.51 -20.04 32.21
N LEU A 131 19.96 -18.89 32.76
CA LEU A 131 20.06 -17.65 32.01
C LEU A 131 21.16 -17.72 30.94
N VAL A 132 22.33 -18.31 31.26
CA VAL A 132 23.39 -18.58 30.28
C VAL A 132 22.83 -19.39 29.11
N LYS A 133 22.17 -20.52 29.39
CA LYS A 133 21.58 -21.36 28.34
C LYS A 133 20.53 -20.65 27.49
N ALA A 134 19.76 -19.73 28.08
CA ALA A 134 18.78 -18.94 27.34
C ALA A 134 19.47 -17.91 26.43
N LEU A 135 20.45 -17.18 26.97
CA LEU A 135 21.20 -16.16 26.24
C LEU A 135 22.10 -16.77 25.15
N GLU A 136 22.66 -17.97 25.35
CA GLU A 136 23.46 -18.70 24.36
C GLU A 136 22.71 -19.01 23.06
N LYS A 137 21.37 -18.98 23.07
CA LYS A 137 20.57 -19.11 21.84
C LYS A 137 20.69 -17.90 20.90
N ALA A 138 21.05 -16.72 21.42
CA ALA A 138 21.09 -15.46 20.68
C ALA A 138 22.46 -14.73 20.78
N TYR A 139 23.29 -15.08 21.76
CA TYR A 139 24.55 -14.41 22.06
C TYR A 139 25.66 -15.43 22.32
N THR A 140 26.89 -15.09 21.93
CA THR A 140 28.09 -15.66 22.56
C THR A 140 28.23 -15.06 23.95
N VAL A 141 28.22 -15.89 24.98
CA VAL A 141 28.32 -15.48 26.38
C VAL A 141 29.74 -15.70 26.87
N GLN A 142 30.49 -14.63 27.11
CA GLN A 142 31.87 -14.69 27.63
C GLN A 142 31.90 -14.20 29.08
N ALA A 143 32.38 -15.01 30.01
CA ALA A 143 32.57 -14.59 31.40
C ALA A 143 33.74 -13.59 31.51
N LEU A 144 33.47 -12.41 32.07
CA LEU A 144 34.48 -11.43 32.47
C LEU A 144 34.92 -11.66 33.92
N ASP A 145 33.99 -12.04 34.79
CA ASP A 145 34.23 -12.52 36.15
C ASP A 145 33.15 -13.55 36.57
N GLN A 146 33.04 -13.89 37.87
CA GLN A 146 32.07 -14.87 38.37
C GLN A 146 30.59 -14.47 38.13
N ASN A 147 30.30 -13.17 38.05
CA ASN A 147 28.95 -12.61 37.99
C ASN A 147 28.75 -11.63 36.83
N THR A 148 29.79 -11.34 36.05
CA THR A 148 29.78 -10.40 34.93
C THR A 148 30.12 -11.12 33.63
N PHE A 149 29.31 -10.91 32.62
CA PHE A 149 29.38 -11.55 31.32
C PHE A 149 29.31 -10.50 30.21
N GLU A 150 30.08 -10.73 29.15
CA GLU A 150 29.96 -10.03 27.88
C GLU A 150 29.10 -10.88 26.94
N LEU A 151 28.08 -10.26 26.36
CA LEU A 151 27.15 -10.85 25.41
C LEU A 151 27.43 -10.27 24.03
N THR A 152 28.05 -11.06 23.18
CA THR A 152 28.27 -10.69 21.77
C THR A 152 27.17 -11.32 20.93
N PRO A 153 26.36 -10.56 20.17
CA PRO A 153 25.34 -11.15 19.31
C PRO A 153 25.94 -12.22 18.40
N LEU A 154 25.26 -13.36 18.24
CA LEU A 154 25.70 -14.38 17.29
C LEU A 154 25.69 -13.78 15.86
N PRO A 155 26.67 -14.11 14.98
CA PRO A 155 26.67 -13.64 13.62
C PRO A 155 25.38 -14.09 12.94
N GLN A 156 24.56 -13.15 12.48
CA GLN A 156 23.44 -13.48 11.63
C GLN A 156 24.00 -13.78 10.24
N GLU A 157 24.03 -15.06 9.86
CA GLU A 157 24.01 -15.43 8.44
C GLU A 157 22.62 -15.12 7.89
N LYS A 158 22.23 -13.84 7.86
CA LYS A 158 21.20 -13.46 6.90
C LYS A 158 21.87 -13.59 5.53
N PRO A 159 21.27 -14.32 4.57
CA PRO A 159 21.66 -14.11 3.18
C PRO A 159 21.59 -12.60 2.96
N ILE A 160 22.71 -12.02 2.52
CA ILE A 160 22.79 -10.59 2.24
C ILE A 160 21.66 -10.33 1.25
N ASP A 161 20.62 -9.63 1.71
CA ASP A 161 19.55 -9.23 0.82
C ASP A 161 20.21 -8.35 -0.24
N PRO A 162 20.27 -8.79 -1.52
CA PRO A 162 20.92 -8.02 -2.57
C PRO A 162 20.26 -6.64 -2.75
N ALA A 163 19.02 -6.46 -2.26
CA ALA A 163 18.28 -5.21 -2.22
C ALA A 163 18.54 -4.33 -0.97
N ALA A 164 19.29 -4.82 0.03
CA ALA A 164 19.65 -4.04 1.21
C ALA A 164 20.63 -2.91 0.87
N CYS A 165 20.49 -1.77 1.54
CA CYS A 165 21.36 -0.62 1.29
C CYS A 165 22.82 -0.99 1.62
N PRO A 166 23.80 -0.76 0.70
CA PRO A 166 25.20 -1.07 0.98
C PRO A 166 25.79 -0.29 2.17
N SER A 167 25.20 0.84 2.58
CA SER A 167 25.61 1.49 3.83
C SER A 167 25.08 0.77 5.08
N ASP A 168 24.08 -0.09 4.94
CA ASP A 168 23.66 -1.02 6.00
C ASP A 168 24.67 -2.16 6.18
N ASP A 169 25.66 -2.35 5.29
CA ASP A 169 26.85 -3.15 5.63
C ASP A 169 27.73 -2.45 6.68
N LYS A 170 27.61 -1.13 6.88
CA LYS A 170 28.14 -0.44 8.07
C LYS A 170 27.22 -0.61 9.29
N HIS A 171 26.02 -1.16 9.09
CA HIS A 171 25.19 -1.83 10.08
C HIS A 171 25.36 -3.36 10.04
N LYS A 172 26.54 -3.88 9.64
CA LYS A 172 27.23 -4.75 10.59
C LYS A 172 27.31 -3.93 11.86
N GLY A 173 26.27 -4.01 12.69
CA GLY A 173 26.24 -3.35 13.98
C GLY A 173 27.61 -3.63 14.54
N ALA A 174 28.40 -2.58 14.83
CA ALA A 174 29.56 -2.77 15.69
C ALA A 174 29.00 -3.63 16.81
N ASN A 175 29.41 -4.91 16.90
CA ASN A 175 28.76 -5.89 17.76
C ASN A 175 28.73 -5.23 19.13
N VAL A 176 27.58 -4.63 19.49
CA VAL A 176 27.53 -3.80 20.68
C VAL A 176 27.44 -4.84 21.75
N SER A 177 28.59 -5.19 22.30
CA SER A 177 28.68 -6.10 23.41
C SER A 177 27.76 -5.58 24.49
N LEU A 178 26.74 -6.35 24.82
CA LEU A 178 25.94 -6.09 26.01
C LEU A 178 26.68 -6.71 27.19
N TYR A 179 26.55 -6.12 28.35
CA TYR A 179 27.13 -6.60 29.58
C TYR A 179 26.01 -7.05 30.49
N TRP A 180 26.07 -8.32 30.87
CA TRP A 180 25.16 -8.91 31.84
C TRP A 180 25.87 -9.05 33.18
N VAL A 181 25.28 -8.49 34.23
CA VAL A 181 25.75 -8.53 35.61
C VAL A 181 24.67 -9.19 36.48
N HIS A 182 24.98 -10.33 37.07
CA HIS A 182 24.04 -11.13 37.87
C HIS A 182 24.25 -10.93 39.38
N HIS A 183 23.16 -10.79 40.13
CA HIS A 183 23.18 -10.78 41.59
C HIS A 183 21.88 -11.38 42.15
N GLU A 184 21.97 -12.62 42.65
CA GLU A 184 20.84 -13.36 43.24
C GLU A 184 19.63 -13.44 42.31
N GLN A 185 18.54 -12.71 42.62
CA GLN A 185 17.29 -12.71 41.85
C GLN A 185 17.20 -11.55 40.85
N VAL A 186 18.24 -10.75 40.70
CA VAL A 186 18.26 -9.58 39.81
C VAL A 186 19.44 -9.69 38.86
N SER A 187 19.18 -9.56 37.57
CA SER A 187 20.20 -9.51 36.52
C SER A 187 20.10 -8.21 35.77
N PHE A 188 21.20 -7.46 35.69
CA PHE A 188 21.29 -6.21 34.94
C PHE A 188 21.94 -6.43 33.59
N ILE A 189 21.34 -5.95 32.52
CA ILE A 189 21.86 -6.00 31.15
C ILE A 189 21.97 -4.57 30.63
N SER A 190 23.13 -4.19 30.10
CA SER A 190 23.36 -2.84 29.56
C SER A 190 24.37 -2.87 28.43
N ASP A 191 24.29 -1.92 27.50
CA ASP A 191 25.34 -1.62 26.53
C ASP A 191 26.60 -1.00 27.18
N LYS A 192 26.50 -0.63 28.46
CA LYS A 192 27.60 -0.09 29.27
C LYS A 192 27.81 -0.92 30.53
N VAL A 193 28.95 -1.61 30.62
CA VAL A 193 29.33 -2.37 31.82
C VAL A 193 29.32 -1.51 33.09
N SER A 194 29.69 -0.23 32.99
CA SER A 194 29.73 0.71 34.10
C SER A 194 28.35 0.95 34.73
N LEU A 195 27.30 1.07 33.91
CA LEU A 195 25.93 1.27 34.36
C LEU A 195 25.37 0.00 35.03
N ALA A 196 25.60 -1.18 34.43
CA ALA A 196 25.19 -2.45 35.02
C ALA A 196 25.89 -2.73 36.37
N LEU A 197 27.20 -2.46 36.46
CA LEU A 197 27.95 -2.60 37.72
C LEU A 197 27.55 -1.56 38.76
N GLN A 198 27.17 -0.35 38.36
CA GLN A 198 26.65 0.65 39.28
C GLN A 198 25.30 0.22 39.86
N ALA A 199 24.39 -0.27 39.03
CA ALA A 199 23.10 -0.80 39.48
C ALA A 199 23.30 -1.97 40.45
N ARG A 200 24.21 -2.91 40.15
CA ARG A 200 24.56 -4.02 41.07
C ARG A 200 25.07 -3.50 42.42
N ARG A 201 26.04 -2.58 42.44
CA ARG A 201 26.59 -2.05 43.69
C ARG A 201 25.52 -1.39 44.55
N ARG A 202 24.64 -0.60 43.94
CA ARG A 202 23.53 0.04 44.65
C ARG A 202 22.55 -0.98 45.24
N LEU A 203 22.32 -2.10 44.53
CA LEU A 203 21.53 -3.22 45.03
C LEU A 203 22.19 -3.88 46.24
N GLU A 204 23.48 -4.20 46.16
CA GLU A 204 24.28 -4.81 47.23
C GLU A 204 24.33 -3.94 48.50
N GLU A 205 24.49 -2.63 48.33
CA GLU A 205 24.58 -1.65 49.41
C GLU A 205 23.21 -1.22 49.97
N ASN A 206 22.10 -1.67 49.37
CA ASN A 206 20.73 -1.21 49.66
C ASN A 206 20.62 0.33 49.65
N ASN A 207 21.24 0.97 48.66
CA ASN A 207 21.24 2.43 48.57
C ASN A 207 19.82 2.96 48.28
N PRO A 208 19.35 4.01 48.99
CA PRO A 208 18.07 4.61 48.70
C PRO A 208 18.05 5.24 47.29
N ALA A 209 16.86 5.29 46.69
CA ALA A 209 16.64 5.95 45.41
C ALA A 209 17.03 7.44 45.51
N VAL A 210 17.78 7.93 44.51
CA VAL A 210 18.12 9.36 44.38
C VAL A 210 16.96 10.12 43.73
N THR A 211 16.34 9.51 42.72
CA THR A 211 15.08 9.98 42.12
C THR A 211 13.91 9.57 43.02
N ASP A 212 12.97 10.48 43.29
CA ASP A 212 11.76 10.13 44.05
C ASP A 212 10.88 9.15 43.26
N LEU A 213 10.68 7.96 43.82
CA LEU A 213 9.90 6.89 43.21
C LEU A 213 8.49 6.76 43.80
N ALA A 214 8.06 7.60 44.75
CA ALA A 214 6.78 7.43 45.43
C ALA A 214 5.59 7.42 44.45
N GLN A 215 5.59 8.33 43.49
CA GLN A 215 4.55 8.40 42.46
C GLN A 215 4.64 7.23 41.48
N TRP A 216 5.85 6.83 41.07
CA TRP A 216 6.09 5.64 40.24
C TRP A 216 5.54 4.36 40.89
N GLN A 217 5.88 4.14 42.15
CA GLN A 217 5.51 2.94 42.90
C GLN A 217 4.01 2.82 43.09
N LYS A 218 3.34 3.94 43.35
CA LYS A 218 1.87 3.99 43.39
C LYS A 218 1.26 3.77 42.01
N TYR A 219 1.83 4.36 40.96
CA TYR A 219 1.25 4.35 39.62
C TYR A 219 1.38 2.99 38.92
N ARG A 220 2.48 2.26 39.12
CA ARG A 220 2.74 0.94 38.50
C ARG A 220 1.98 -0.23 39.15
N GLU A 221 1.39 -0.04 40.32
CA GLU A 221 0.86 -1.15 41.12
C GLU A 221 -0.27 -1.87 40.39
N GLY A 222 -0.10 -3.16 40.12
CA GLY A 222 -1.06 -4.01 39.41
C GLY A 222 -1.05 -3.88 37.88
N ALA A 223 -0.19 -3.04 37.31
CA ALA A 223 -0.09 -2.80 35.87
C ALA A 223 0.58 -3.93 35.10
N LEU A 224 0.14 -4.15 33.84
CA LEU A 224 0.86 -5.01 32.90
C LEU A 224 2.15 -4.32 32.43
N VAL A 225 2.00 -3.11 31.89
CA VAL A 225 3.12 -2.26 31.46
C VAL A 225 2.98 -0.91 32.11
N THR A 226 4.08 -0.34 32.59
CA THR A 226 4.13 1.05 33.04
C THR A 226 5.41 1.69 32.56
N ALA A 227 5.33 2.91 32.05
CA ALA A 227 6.47 3.73 31.70
C ALA A 227 6.29 5.11 32.34
N MET A 228 7.35 5.67 32.91
CA MET A 228 7.35 7.01 33.50
C MET A 228 8.64 7.73 33.15
N LEU A 229 8.50 8.96 32.68
CA LEU A 229 9.58 9.91 32.43
C LEU A 229 9.56 10.95 33.55
N PHE A 230 10.64 11.03 34.31
CA PHE A 230 10.80 11.93 35.46
C PHE A 230 11.39 13.30 35.07
N ALA A 231 11.97 13.40 33.87
CA ALA A 231 12.56 14.63 33.36
C ALA A 231 12.34 14.74 31.83
N PRO A 232 11.07 14.99 31.38
CA PRO A 232 10.72 15.02 29.96
C PRO A 232 11.50 16.09 29.18
N ASP A 233 11.90 17.19 29.82
CA ASP A 233 12.72 18.27 29.27
C ASP A 233 14.15 17.84 28.88
N LYS A 234 14.64 16.71 29.41
CA LYS A 234 15.97 16.15 29.12
C LYS A 234 15.94 15.00 28.11
N THR A 235 14.76 14.53 27.70
CA THR A 235 14.59 13.33 26.85
C THR A 235 15.13 13.48 25.42
N TRP A 236 15.16 14.70 24.87
CA TRP A 236 15.75 14.97 23.55
C TRP A 236 17.27 14.73 23.51
N GLN A 237 17.95 14.71 24.67
CA GLN A 237 19.38 14.41 24.77
C GLN A 237 19.66 12.90 24.68
N ALA A 238 18.65 12.06 24.91
CA ALA A 238 18.75 10.61 24.85
C ALA A 238 18.39 10.01 23.48
N SER A 239 17.86 10.82 22.56
CA SER A 239 17.37 10.38 21.25
C SER A 239 18.14 11.04 20.11
N GLN A 240 18.20 10.38 18.95
CA GLN A 240 18.81 10.93 17.72
C GLN A 240 17.76 11.04 16.61
N GLY A 241 17.98 11.92 15.63
CA GLY A 241 17.12 12.06 14.44
C GLY A 241 15.81 12.83 14.67
N MET A 242 14.77 12.51 13.89
CA MET A 242 13.47 13.22 13.91
C MET A 242 12.74 13.12 15.25
N THR A 243 12.82 11.97 15.93
CA THR A 243 12.18 11.75 17.25
C THR A 243 12.74 12.71 18.30
N ALA A 244 14.04 13.01 18.25
CA ALA A 244 14.69 13.98 19.14
C ALA A 244 14.22 15.42 18.88
N MET A 245 14.02 15.79 17.61
CA MET A 245 13.49 17.11 17.25
C MET A 245 12.02 17.27 17.67
N MET A 246 11.19 16.24 17.47
CA MET A 246 9.79 16.23 17.90
C MET A 246 9.68 16.28 19.43
N ALA A 247 10.46 15.47 20.16
CA ALA A 247 10.49 15.50 21.61
C ALA A 247 10.95 16.86 22.15
N LYS A 248 11.97 17.47 21.53
CA LYS A 248 12.45 18.82 21.87
C LYS A 248 11.39 19.89 21.62
N GLN A 249 10.65 19.80 20.52
CA GLN A 249 9.57 20.74 20.20
C GLN A 249 8.37 20.58 21.14
N ALA A 250 7.99 19.36 21.48
CA ALA A 250 6.93 19.06 22.43
C ALA A 250 7.29 19.57 23.84
N ALA A 251 8.51 19.29 24.32
CA ALA A 251 9.00 19.78 25.60
C ALA A 251 9.04 21.32 25.67
N LYS A 252 9.38 22.00 24.56
CA LYS A 252 9.35 23.46 24.47
C LYS A 252 7.93 24.04 24.53
N ASN A 253 6.96 23.33 23.97
CA ASN A 253 5.58 23.80 23.87
C ASN A 253 4.75 23.52 25.14
N LEU A 254 5.22 22.62 26.01
CA LEU A 254 4.54 22.20 27.24
C LEU A 254 5.47 22.29 28.46
N PRO A 255 6.01 23.47 28.80
CA PRO A 255 6.97 23.64 29.90
C PRO A 255 6.37 23.37 31.30
N GLN A 256 5.04 23.32 31.40
CA GLN A 256 4.32 23.04 32.65
C GLN A 256 4.41 21.56 33.07
N ILE A 257 4.82 20.67 32.15
CA ILE A 257 4.86 19.23 32.40
C ILE A 257 6.23 18.84 32.96
N ASN A 258 6.24 18.32 34.19
CA ASN A 258 7.45 17.83 34.85
C ASN A 258 7.56 16.30 34.84
N GLN A 259 6.48 15.58 34.55
CA GLN A 259 6.47 14.12 34.47
C GLN A 259 5.47 13.65 33.40
N VAL A 260 5.79 12.56 32.72
CA VAL A 260 4.84 11.87 31.84
C VAL A 260 4.86 10.40 32.21
N ALA A 261 3.73 9.81 32.52
CA ALA A 261 3.65 8.36 32.70
C ALA A 261 2.49 7.75 31.92
N ALA A 262 2.71 6.58 31.38
CA ALA A 262 1.73 5.77 30.70
C ALA A 262 1.66 4.40 31.34
N ARG A 263 0.46 3.88 31.53
CA ARG A 263 0.19 2.57 32.09
C ARG A 263 -0.80 1.85 31.19
N LEU A 264 -0.55 0.55 31.01
CA LEU A 264 -1.46 -0.35 30.33
C LEU A 264 -1.83 -1.46 31.31
N ASP A 265 -3.12 -1.64 31.50
CA ASP A 265 -3.75 -2.65 32.33
C ASP A 265 -4.59 -3.60 31.47
N PHE A 266 -4.82 -4.78 32.02
CA PHE A 266 -5.75 -5.73 31.45
C PHE A 266 -6.85 -6.07 32.46
N ASP A 267 -8.10 -5.81 32.09
CA ASP A 267 -9.26 -6.20 32.89
C ASP A 267 -9.75 -7.59 32.45
N LEU A 268 -9.45 -8.58 33.29
CA LEU A 268 -9.85 -9.97 33.08
C LEU A 268 -11.37 -10.17 33.04
N LEU A 269 -12.17 -9.30 33.66
CA LEU A 269 -13.62 -9.44 33.71
C LEU A 269 -14.29 -8.92 32.44
N SER A 270 -13.82 -7.79 31.91
CA SER A 270 -14.31 -7.23 30.63
C SER A 270 -13.55 -7.74 29.41
N GLN A 271 -12.51 -8.56 29.64
CA GLN A 271 -11.52 -8.98 28.64
C GLN A 271 -10.97 -7.79 27.85
N GLY A 272 -10.77 -6.67 28.55
CA GLY A 272 -10.49 -5.36 27.97
C GLY A 272 -9.13 -4.79 28.35
N ILE A 273 -8.70 -3.76 27.63
CA ILE A 273 -7.46 -3.02 27.88
C ILE A 273 -7.80 -1.65 28.46
N ASP A 274 -7.22 -1.31 29.61
CA ASP A 274 -7.25 0.07 30.10
C ASP A 274 -5.89 0.72 29.85
N VAL A 275 -5.90 1.87 29.18
CA VAL A 275 -4.73 2.72 28.98
C VAL A 275 -4.90 3.96 29.82
N LYS A 276 -3.92 4.24 30.67
CA LYS A 276 -3.89 5.45 31.50
C LYS A 276 -2.66 6.26 31.15
N LEU A 277 -2.85 7.56 30.95
CA LEU A 277 -1.78 8.52 30.74
C LEU A 277 -1.89 9.59 31.82
N ILE A 278 -0.79 9.88 32.51
CA ILE A 278 -0.71 11.01 33.44
C ILE A 278 0.36 12.00 32.98
N LEU A 279 0.01 13.27 33.03
CA LEU A 279 0.90 14.41 32.83
C LEU A 279 1.02 15.12 34.17
N GLY A 280 2.19 14.99 34.81
CA GLY A 280 2.52 15.67 36.05
C GLY A 280 2.79 17.15 35.81
N THR A 281 2.26 18.01 36.67
CA THR A 281 2.40 19.46 36.59
C THR A 281 2.29 20.09 37.97
N GLU A 282 3.05 21.16 38.21
CA GLU A 282 2.91 22.00 39.40
C GLU A 282 1.82 23.08 39.21
N ASP A 283 1.36 23.28 37.98
CA ASP A 283 0.32 24.26 37.63
C ASP A 283 -1.07 23.59 37.58
N SER A 284 -1.68 23.48 38.76
CA SER A 284 -3.05 22.95 38.92
C SER A 284 -4.11 23.72 38.12
N GLN A 285 -3.91 25.01 37.85
CA GLN A 285 -4.85 25.81 37.05
C GLN A 285 -4.74 25.46 35.57
N TRP A 286 -3.51 25.27 35.08
CA TRP A 286 -3.28 24.77 33.73
C TRP A 286 -3.87 23.35 33.56
N ALA A 287 -3.68 22.45 34.53
CA ALA A 287 -4.22 21.08 34.48
C ALA A 287 -5.75 21.09 34.37
N ALA A 288 -6.43 21.83 35.26
CA ALA A 288 -7.88 21.93 35.27
C ALA A 288 -8.43 22.56 33.98
N LYS A 289 -7.84 23.68 33.55
CA LYS A 289 -8.23 24.36 32.31
C LYS A 289 -8.05 23.44 31.09
N THR A 290 -6.93 22.72 31.04
CA THR A 290 -6.62 21.80 29.93
C THR A 290 -7.60 20.63 29.93
N ALA A 291 -7.92 20.05 31.09
CA ALA A 291 -8.94 18.99 31.19
C ALA A 291 -10.29 19.47 30.66
N ASP A 292 -10.76 20.64 31.12
CA ASP A 292 -12.03 21.22 30.67
C ASP A 292 -12.05 21.48 29.15
N GLU A 293 -10.97 22.03 28.59
CA GLU A 293 -10.84 22.30 27.16
C GLU A 293 -10.88 21.01 26.32
N TYR A 294 -10.14 19.97 26.71
CA TYR A 294 -10.13 18.70 25.98
C TYR A 294 -11.41 17.90 26.16
N GLN A 295 -12.03 17.95 27.36
CA GLN A 295 -13.33 17.31 27.59
C GLN A 295 -14.43 17.98 26.76
N ALA A 296 -14.40 19.31 26.62
CA ALA A 296 -15.30 20.03 25.73
C ALA A 296 -15.11 19.64 24.26
N LYS A 297 -13.85 19.54 23.80
CA LYS A 297 -13.52 19.09 22.43
C LYS A 297 -13.96 17.65 22.17
N LEU A 298 -13.75 16.73 23.12
CA LEU A 298 -14.21 15.35 23.02
C LEU A 298 -15.74 15.27 22.96
N ALA A 299 -16.44 16.09 23.73
CA ALA A 299 -17.89 16.16 23.69
C ALA A 299 -18.43 16.76 22.37
N GLU A 300 -17.71 17.69 21.76
CA GLU A 300 -18.02 18.23 20.42
C GLU A 300 -17.78 17.17 19.33
N LEU A 301 -16.61 16.54 19.34
CA LEU A 301 -16.26 15.44 18.42
C LEU A 301 -17.21 14.24 18.55
N GLY A 302 -17.69 13.93 19.77
CA GLY A 302 -18.70 12.90 20.01
C GLY A 302 -20.04 13.20 19.32
N LYS A 303 -20.47 14.47 19.30
CA LYS A 303 -21.73 14.88 18.64
C LYS A 303 -21.64 14.77 17.12
N ASP A 304 -20.50 15.13 16.54
CA ASP A 304 -20.29 15.05 15.09
C ASP A 304 -20.03 13.62 14.63
N SER A 305 -19.23 12.86 15.39
CA SER A 305 -18.95 11.45 15.10
C SER A 305 -20.17 10.56 15.19
N ALA A 306 -21.10 10.79 16.13
CA ALA A 306 -22.34 10.01 16.23
C ALA A 306 -23.20 10.04 14.95
N ARG A 307 -23.03 11.05 14.09
CA ARG A 307 -23.72 11.17 12.80
C ARG A 307 -23.02 10.43 11.66
N VAL A 308 -21.71 10.16 11.80
CA VAL A 308 -20.86 9.63 10.72
C VAL A 308 -20.44 8.19 11.00
N SER A 309 -20.10 7.85 12.25
CA SER A 309 -19.72 6.52 12.70
C SER A 309 -20.14 6.32 14.16
N PRO A 310 -21.20 5.52 14.42
CA PRO A 310 -21.60 5.14 15.77
C PRO A 310 -20.46 4.45 16.54
N THR A 311 -19.62 3.70 15.83
CA THR A 311 -18.49 2.95 16.37
C THR A 311 -17.36 3.86 16.84
N PHE A 312 -17.01 4.89 16.05
CA PHE A 312 -16.05 5.91 16.46
C PHE A 312 -16.54 6.72 17.67
N ASN A 313 -17.83 7.04 17.72
CA ASN A 313 -18.42 7.68 18.90
C ASN A 313 -18.38 6.77 20.15
N ARG A 314 -18.59 5.45 20.00
CA ARG A 314 -18.40 4.49 21.09
C ARG A 314 -16.97 4.55 21.62
N LEU A 315 -15.96 4.59 20.76
CA LEU A 315 -14.55 4.72 21.16
C LEU A 315 -14.28 6.04 21.90
N LEU A 316 -14.74 7.17 21.36
CA LEU A 316 -14.56 8.49 22.00
C LEU A 316 -15.21 8.55 23.38
N SER A 317 -16.35 7.90 23.58
CA SER A 317 -17.05 7.89 24.87
C SER A 317 -16.32 7.10 25.97
N ARG A 318 -15.24 6.37 25.63
CA ARG A 318 -14.38 5.69 26.60
C ARG A 318 -13.18 6.51 27.04
N ILE A 319 -12.92 7.65 26.42
CA ILE A 319 -11.88 8.57 26.87
C ILE A 319 -12.43 9.39 28.03
N GLN A 320 -11.83 9.24 29.20
CA GLN A 320 -12.08 10.06 30.37
C GLN A 320 -10.87 10.95 30.61
N ILE A 321 -11.12 12.24 30.83
CA ILE A 321 -10.08 13.20 31.16
C ILE A 321 -10.40 13.74 32.54
N ASP A 322 -9.49 13.55 33.47
CA ASP A 322 -9.60 14.01 34.85
C ASP A 322 -8.40 14.91 35.19
N SER A 323 -8.60 15.83 36.13
CA SER A 323 -7.50 16.63 36.66
C SER A 323 -7.53 16.64 38.18
N THR A 324 -6.34 16.69 38.77
CA THR A 324 -6.14 16.92 40.20
C THR A 324 -5.16 18.08 40.39
N GLN A 325 -4.74 18.35 41.63
CA GLN A 325 -3.78 19.42 41.91
C GLN A 325 -2.40 19.19 41.28
N GLU A 326 -2.02 17.94 40.99
CA GLU A 326 -0.66 17.58 40.58
C GLU A 326 -0.59 16.83 39.24
N VAL A 327 -1.73 16.39 38.69
CA VAL A 327 -1.76 15.62 37.44
C VAL A 327 -2.98 15.95 36.58
N LEU A 328 -2.77 15.90 35.26
CA LEU A 328 -3.80 15.72 34.24
C LEU A 328 -3.78 14.24 33.82
N ALA A 329 -4.89 13.54 34.02
CA ALA A 329 -5.04 12.12 33.71
C ALA A 329 -5.96 11.92 32.49
N VAL A 330 -5.58 11.00 31.62
CA VAL A 330 -6.38 10.54 30.48
C VAL A 330 -6.49 9.03 30.57
N ASP A 331 -7.70 8.55 30.81
CA ASP A 331 -8.02 7.13 30.92
C ASP A 331 -8.81 6.70 29.67
N LEU A 332 -8.46 5.57 29.09
CA LEU A 332 -9.12 4.94 27.96
C LEU A 332 -9.40 3.48 28.31
N SER A 333 -10.67 3.12 28.41
CA SER A 333 -11.11 1.75 28.71
C SER A 333 -11.71 1.08 27.49
N LEU A 334 -11.05 0.04 26.98
CA LEU A 334 -11.46 -0.72 25.81
C LEU A 334 -11.94 -2.11 26.23
N ASP A 335 -13.25 -2.35 26.24
CA ASP A 335 -13.79 -3.69 26.50
C ASP A 335 -13.75 -4.58 25.23
N GLU A 336 -14.00 -5.89 25.39
CA GLU A 336 -14.01 -6.88 24.29
C GLU A 336 -14.87 -6.40 23.10
N SER A 337 -16.04 -5.81 23.37
CA SER A 337 -16.95 -5.32 22.34
C SER A 337 -16.40 -4.17 21.52
N ILE A 338 -15.61 -3.29 22.14
CA ILE A 338 -14.95 -2.19 21.43
C ILE A 338 -13.72 -2.68 20.69
N LEU A 339 -12.95 -3.62 21.26
CA LEU A 339 -11.79 -4.21 20.59
C LEU A 339 -12.20 -4.95 19.30
N GLU A 340 -13.35 -5.64 19.31
CA GLU A 340 -13.96 -6.25 18.12
C GLU A 340 -14.44 -5.20 17.10
N ASP A 341 -14.81 -4.00 17.56
CA ASP A 341 -15.33 -2.89 16.76
C ASP A 341 -14.23 -1.97 16.17
N ILE A 342 -13.01 -1.99 16.70
CA ILE A 342 -11.91 -1.11 16.21
C ILE A 342 -11.61 -1.37 14.73
N SER A 343 -11.74 -2.63 14.27
CA SER A 343 -11.64 -2.95 12.83
C SER A 343 -12.74 -2.28 12.00
N SER A 344 -13.93 -2.15 12.58
CA SER A 344 -15.08 -1.46 11.97
C SER A 344 -14.86 0.05 11.92
N VAL A 345 -14.10 0.66 12.84
CA VAL A 345 -13.76 2.11 12.78
C VAL A 345 -12.87 2.44 11.58
N VAL A 346 -11.89 1.58 11.27
CA VAL A 346 -11.02 1.75 10.09
C VAL A 346 -11.81 1.51 8.80
N GLN A 347 -12.71 0.53 8.79
CA GLN A 347 -13.59 0.24 7.65
C GLN A 347 -14.68 1.30 7.43
N GLU A 348 -15.35 1.78 8.49
CA GLU A 348 -16.35 2.86 8.44
C GLU A 348 -15.70 4.19 8.08
N GLY A 349 -14.48 4.46 8.57
CA GLY A 349 -13.68 5.61 8.17
C GLY A 349 -13.38 5.62 6.67
N MET A 350 -13.02 4.47 6.10
CA MET A 350 -12.82 4.34 4.65
C MET A 350 -14.13 4.28 3.85
N ALA A 351 -15.19 3.67 4.37
CA ALA A 351 -16.50 3.57 3.71
C ALA A 351 -17.24 4.93 3.68
N SER A 352 -17.04 5.78 4.69
CA SER A 352 -17.60 7.14 4.72
C SER A 352 -17.06 8.05 3.60
N LEU A 353 -15.91 7.72 3.02
CA LEU A 353 -15.34 8.38 1.83
C LEU A 353 -15.92 7.84 0.51
N PHE A 354 -16.64 6.70 0.52
CA PHE A 354 -17.09 5.99 -0.69
C PHE A 354 -18.52 5.39 -0.59
N SER A 355 -19.50 6.15 -0.08
CA SER A 355 -20.98 6.02 -0.26
C SER A 355 -21.84 5.40 0.87
N VAL A 356 -22.90 6.15 1.22
CA VAL A 356 -24.29 5.86 1.68
C VAL A 356 -24.61 4.59 2.52
N GLU A 357 -25.13 4.87 3.73
CA GLU A 357 -25.93 4.04 4.68
C GLU A 357 -25.35 2.69 5.14
N ALA A 358 -24.59 2.72 6.24
CA ALA A 358 -24.22 1.54 7.01
C ALA A 358 -25.37 1.09 7.94
N LYS A 359 -25.69 -0.20 7.90
CA LYS A 359 -26.58 -0.88 8.85
C LYS A 359 -25.84 -1.25 10.15
N ASP A 360 -26.61 -1.23 11.23
CA ASP A 360 -26.28 -1.53 12.63
C ASP A 360 -25.42 -2.82 12.82
N PRO A 361 -24.25 -2.77 13.50
CA PRO A 361 -23.38 -3.93 13.73
C PRO A 361 -23.83 -4.85 14.88
N SER A 362 -24.90 -4.53 15.59
CA SER A 362 -25.25 -5.21 16.84
C SER A 362 -26.12 -6.47 16.66
N GLN A 363 -25.71 -7.45 15.83
CA GLN A 363 -26.26 -8.82 15.91
C GLN A 363 -25.24 -9.93 15.56
N SER A 364 -25.11 -10.85 16.51
CA SER A 364 -24.74 -12.27 16.42
C SER A 364 -24.55 -12.86 15.03
N VAL A 365 -23.43 -13.58 14.82
CA VAL A 365 -23.11 -14.47 13.68
C VAL A 365 -23.96 -14.15 12.44
N GLY A 366 -23.46 -13.25 11.59
CA GLY A 366 -24.09 -12.96 10.31
C GLY A 366 -24.36 -14.25 9.52
N PRO A 367 -25.37 -14.26 8.62
CA PRO A 367 -25.70 -15.45 7.85
C PRO A 367 -24.46 -15.97 7.11
N ASP A 368 -24.33 -17.31 7.04
CA ASP A 368 -23.24 -17.97 6.32
C ASP A 368 -23.07 -17.36 4.92
N LYS A 369 -21.92 -16.72 4.68
CA LYS A 369 -21.51 -16.30 3.34
C LYS A 369 -20.52 -17.33 2.82
N ILE A 370 -21.03 -18.16 1.90
CA ILE A 370 -20.26 -19.24 1.31
C ILE A 370 -19.28 -18.67 0.27
N GLN A 371 -18.03 -19.10 0.35
CA GLN A 371 -17.06 -18.84 -0.70
C GLN A 371 -17.54 -19.54 -1.98
N THR A 372 -18.00 -18.74 -2.95
CA THR A 372 -18.67 -19.25 -4.16
C THR A 372 -17.72 -20.00 -5.10
N HIS A 373 -16.42 -19.73 -5.01
CA HIS A 373 -15.38 -20.32 -5.86
C HIS A 373 -14.15 -20.65 -4.99
N PRO A 374 -14.20 -21.70 -4.14
CA PRO A 374 -13.06 -22.09 -3.33
C PRO A 374 -11.91 -22.58 -4.22
N LYS A 375 -10.67 -22.34 -3.81
CA LYS A 375 -9.48 -22.77 -4.56
C LYS A 375 -9.48 -24.29 -4.71
N ASP A 376 -9.26 -24.76 -5.94
CA ASP A 376 -9.09 -26.18 -6.25
C ASP A 376 -7.63 -26.46 -6.66
N TYR A 377 -6.86 -26.98 -5.71
CA TYR A 377 -5.45 -27.35 -5.92
C TYR A 377 -5.28 -28.67 -6.67
N ALA A 378 -6.34 -29.46 -6.89
CA ALA A 378 -6.22 -30.73 -7.62
C ALA A 378 -5.82 -30.51 -9.09
N ALA A 379 -6.17 -29.36 -9.65
CA ALA A 379 -5.82 -28.97 -11.01
C ALA A 379 -4.34 -28.58 -11.17
N ASN A 380 -3.62 -28.27 -10.09
CA ASN A 380 -2.25 -27.75 -10.17
C ASN A 380 -1.21 -28.77 -10.66
N ALA A 381 -1.54 -30.06 -10.70
CA ALA A 381 -0.61 -31.09 -11.17
C ALA A 381 -0.12 -30.82 -12.61
N VAL A 382 -0.91 -30.11 -13.43
CA VAL A 382 -0.50 -29.72 -14.80
C VAL A 382 0.62 -28.68 -14.80
N LEU A 383 0.77 -27.88 -13.74
CA LEU A 383 1.82 -26.87 -13.59
C LEU A 383 3.21 -27.47 -13.38
N ALA A 384 3.32 -28.80 -13.24
CA ALA A 384 4.60 -29.50 -13.21
C ALA A 384 5.33 -29.47 -14.56
N ASN A 385 4.60 -29.34 -15.67
CA ASN A 385 5.16 -29.28 -17.01
C ASN A 385 4.65 -28.02 -17.71
N LEU A 386 5.51 -27.01 -17.81
CA LEU A 386 5.17 -25.75 -18.46
C LEU A 386 5.31 -25.89 -19.99
N PRO A 387 4.32 -25.41 -20.78
CA PRO A 387 4.42 -25.38 -22.23
C PRO A 387 5.40 -24.30 -22.70
N ASP A 388 5.97 -24.45 -23.89
CA ASP A 388 6.73 -23.38 -24.53
C ASP A 388 5.83 -22.17 -24.83
N ILE A 389 6.37 -20.96 -24.72
CA ILE A 389 5.62 -19.75 -25.05
C ILE A 389 5.38 -19.66 -26.57
N THR A 390 4.15 -19.35 -26.95
CA THR A 390 3.73 -19.15 -28.34
C THR A 390 3.10 -17.78 -28.53
N PHE A 391 3.42 -17.11 -29.63
CA PHE A 391 2.85 -15.81 -30.01
C PHE A 391 1.89 -15.98 -31.20
N LYS A 392 0.77 -15.25 -31.22
CA LYS A 392 -0.16 -15.29 -32.35
C LYS A 392 0.45 -14.61 -33.58
N ASP A 393 -0.06 -14.90 -34.78
CA ASP A 393 0.48 -14.38 -36.06
C ASP A 393 0.59 -12.84 -36.14
N HIS A 394 -0.27 -12.14 -35.41
CA HIS A 394 -0.34 -10.67 -35.34
C HIS A 394 0.30 -10.09 -34.07
N GLU A 395 0.83 -10.92 -33.18
CA GLU A 395 1.55 -10.48 -31.99
C GLU A 395 3.05 -10.37 -32.30
N THR A 396 3.65 -9.26 -31.90
CA THR A 396 5.11 -9.11 -31.95
C THR A 396 5.73 -10.06 -30.92
N PRO A 397 6.69 -10.92 -31.30
CA PRO A 397 7.41 -11.75 -30.34
C PRO A 397 8.11 -10.88 -29.30
N ALA A 398 8.14 -11.35 -28.05
CA ALA A 398 8.88 -10.70 -26.98
C ALA A 398 10.38 -10.58 -27.34
N LEU A 399 11.04 -9.54 -26.83
CA LEU A 399 12.47 -9.30 -27.07
C LEU A 399 13.37 -10.43 -26.54
N PHE A 400 12.91 -11.16 -25.53
CA PHE A 400 13.50 -12.42 -25.07
C PHE A 400 12.41 -13.49 -24.96
N TYR A 401 12.69 -14.70 -25.44
CA TYR A 401 11.87 -15.88 -25.17
C TYR A 401 12.71 -17.16 -25.25
N GLN A 402 12.55 -18.05 -24.27
CA GLN A 402 13.20 -19.36 -24.22
C GLN A 402 12.35 -20.35 -23.40
N GLY A 403 11.92 -21.44 -24.05
CA GLY A 403 11.03 -22.40 -23.42
C GLY A 403 9.72 -21.75 -22.97
N PRO A 404 9.28 -21.91 -21.72
CA PRO A 404 8.06 -21.26 -21.22
C PRO A 404 8.25 -19.77 -20.89
N PHE A 405 9.48 -19.25 -20.87
CA PHE A 405 9.79 -17.91 -20.37
C PHE A 405 9.88 -16.88 -21.49
N ALA A 406 9.41 -15.67 -21.22
CA ALA A 406 9.65 -14.49 -22.05
C ALA A 406 9.84 -13.23 -21.21
N ALA A 407 10.57 -12.25 -21.75
CA ALA A 407 10.69 -10.92 -21.18
C ALA A 407 10.61 -9.87 -22.28
N ASP A 408 9.93 -8.77 -21.99
CA ASP A 408 9.69 -7.71 -22.96
C ASP A 408 9.62 -6.34 -22.28
N ILE A 409 9.86 -5.29 -23.06
CA ILE A 409 9.65 -3.91 -22.61
C ILE A 409 8.26 -3.49 -23.03
N LYS A 410 7.47 -2.97 -22.10
CA LYS A 410 6.15 -2.41 -22.40
C LYS A 410 6.23 -0.95 -22.77
N GLN A 411 6.94 -0.20 -21.95
CA GLN A 411 6.93 1.24 -22.01
C GLN A 411 8.24 1.79 -21.47
N ILE A 412 8.69 2.89 -22.07
CA ILE A 412 9.74 3.74 -21.52
C ILE A 412 9.14 5.12 -21.37
N SER A 413 9.26 5.72 -20.20
CA SER A 413 8.76 7.07 -19.92
C SER A 413 9.78 7.88 -19.14
N GLN A 414 9.54 9.18 -19.02
CA GLN A 414 10.32 10.06 -18.15
C GLN A 414 9.46 10.48 -16.95
N THR A 415 10.00 10.34 -15.75
CA THR A 415 9.38 10.77 -14.50
C THR A 415 9.44 12.30 -14.36
N ASP A 416 8.66 12.86 -13.42
CA ASP A 416 8.62 14.30 -13.17
C ASP A 416 9.97 14.87 -12.68
N ASP A 417 10.79 14.04 -12.02
CA ASP A 417 12.16 14.38 -11.61
C ASP A 417 13.20 14.18 -12.74
N GLY A 418 12.74 13.87 -13.97
CA GLY A 418 13.57 13.81 -15.17
C GLY A 418 14.31 12.49 -15.39
N LEU A 419 14.01 11.45 -14.62
CA LEU A 419 14.63 10.14 -14.78
C LEU A 419 13.88 9.29 -15.78
N PHE A 420 14.60 8.43 -16.51
CA PHE A 420 13.96 7.45 -17.36
C PHE A 420 13.51 6.24 -16.55
N GLU A 421 12.25 5.85 -16.74
CA GLU A 421 11.64 4.65 -16.19
C GLU A 421 11.34 3.66 -17.33
N ILE A 422 11.76 2.41 -17.16
CA ILE A 422 11.52 1.31 -18.10
C ILE A 422 10.56 0.34 -17.43
N TRP A 423 9.41 0.13 -18.06
CA TRP A 423 8.42 -0.86 -17.66
C TRP A 423 8.70 -2.18 -18.38
N ILE A 424 9.14 -3.19 -17.63
CA ILE A 424 9.49 -4.52 -18.12
C ILE A 424 8.39 -5.49 -17.68
N GLU A 425 7.98 -6.39 -18.57
CA GLU A 425 7.10 -7.51 -18.29
C GLU A 425 7.85 -8.83 -18.53
N ALA A 426 7.84 -9.70 -17.52
CA ALA A 426 8.21 -11.10 -17.64
C ALA A 426 6.93 -11.94 -17.77
N LYS A 427 6.97 -12.98 -18.60
CA LYS A 427 5.88 -13.95 -18.77
C LYS A 427 6.39 -15.38 -18.66
N VAL A 428 5.55 -16.23 -18.10
CA VAL A 428 5.72 -17.68 -18.07
C VAL A 428 4.46 -18.32 -18.64
N ALA A 429 4.60 -19.07 -19.73
CA ALA A 429 3.52 -19.84 -20.31
C ALA A 429 3.11 -20.97 -19.36
N ILE A 430 1.81 -21.12 -19.13
CA ILE A 430 1.22 -22.16 -18.30
C ILE A 430 0.14 -22.92 -19.11
N PRO A 431 -0.17 -24.18 -18.78
CA PRO A 431 -1.22 -24.92 -19.46
C PRO A 431 -2.57 -24.19 -19.42
N GLU A 432 -3.28 -24.13 -20.54
CA GLU A 432 -4.55 -23.40 -20.64
C GLU A 432 -5.61 -23.94 -19.66
N SER A 433 -6.21 -23.06 -18.85
CA SER A 433 -7.36 -23.39 -17.98
C SER A 433 -8.28 -22.19 -17.78
N GLN A 434 -9.58 -22.43 -17.65
CA GLN A 434 -10.57 -21.38 -17.37
C GLN A 434 -10.49 -20.85 -15.93
N ASN A 435 -9.74 -21.52 -15.04
CA ASN A 435 -9.81 -21.30 -13.59
C ASN A 435 -8.59 -20.60 -12.97
N TRP A 436 -7.53 -20.29 -13.72
CA TRP A 436 -6.34 -19.67 -13.13
C TRP A 436 -6.55 -18.21 -12.70
N GLY A 437 -7.36 -17.46 -13.47
CA GLY A 437 -7.40 -15.99 -13.42
C GLY A 437 -8.19 -15.35 -12.28
N ARG A 438 -8.40 -16.03 -11.14
CA ARG A 438 -9.11 -15.42 -10.00
C ARG A 438 -8.34 -15.39 -8.70
N GLU A 439 -7.54 -16.40 -8.35
CA GLU A 439 -6.74 -16.36 -7.12
C GLU A 439 -5.47 -17.22 -7.26
N TYR A 440 -4.31 -16.57 -7.12
CA TYR A 440 -2.96 -17.06 -7.44
C TYR A 440 -2.62 -18.40 -6.75
N THR A 441 -2.41 -19.44 -7.55
CA THR A 441 -1.72 -20.68 -7.11
C THR A 441 -0.30 -20.76 -7.64
N ALA A 442 0.04 -20.01 -8.68
CA ALA A 442 1.41 -19.85 -9.14
C ALA A 442 1.86 -18.41 -8.89
N GLU A 443 3.17 -18.21 -8.86
CA GLU A 443 3.78 -16.90 -8.74
C GLU A 443 4.91 -16.83 -9.75
N THR A 444 4.91 -15.75 -10.54
CA THR A 444 6.08 -15.36 -11.33
C THR A 444 6.66 -14.14 -10.66
N THR A 445 7.94 -14.18 -10.33
CA THR A 445 8.69 -13.00 -9.89
C THR A 445 9.85 -12.78 -10.83
N PHE A 446 10.30 -11.54 -11.00
CA PHE A 446 11.57 -11.31 -11.69
C PHE A 446 12.32 -10.13 -11.08
N ILE A 447 13.64 -10.16 -11.25
CA ILE A 447 14.56 -9.10 -10.88
C ILE A 447 15.29 -8.66 -12.15
N VAL A 448 15.53 -7.35 -12.27
CA VAL A 448 16.41 -6.78 -13.28
C VAL A 448 17.75 -6.56 -12.60
N ASP A 449 18.76 -7.32 -13.02
CA ASP A 449 20.07 -7.32 -12.39
C ASP A 449 20.91 -6.12 -12.87
N SER A 450 20.82 -5.80 -14.18
CA SER A 450 21.68 -4.80 -14.81
C SER A 450 21.06 -4.23 -16.08
N ILE A 451 21.32 -2.95 -16.35
CA ILE A 451 21.02 -2.27 -17.61
C ILE A 451 22.28 -1.55 -18.07
N THR A 452 22.91 -2.01 -19.14
CA THR A 452 24.20 -1.46 -19.58
C THR A 452 24.13 -0.74 -20.93
N ASP A 453 25.02 0.23 -21.09
CA ASP A 453 25.29 0.86 -22.39
C ASP A 453 26.18 -0.03 -23.28
N GLN A 454 26.43 0.43 -24.51
CA GLN A 454 27.31 -0.27 -25.48
C GLN A 454 28.77 -0.43 -25.00
N GLN A 455 29.20 0.33 -24.01
CA GLN A 455 30.53 0.25 -23.41
C GLN A 455 30.55 -0.65 -22.15
N GLY A 456 29.39 -1.15 -21.71
CA GLY A 456 29.24 -1.95 -20.51
C GLY A 456 29.11 -1.12 -19.22
N ASN A 457 28.86 0.19 -19.31
CA ASN A 457 28.61 1.01 -18.13
C ASN A 457 27.19 0.76 -17.60
N GLU A 458 27.05 0.61 -16.28
CA GLU A 458 25.76 0.42 -15.61
C GLU A 458 24.92 1.71 -15.68
N LEU A 459 23.67 1.55 -16.10
CA LEU A 459 22.65 2.59 -16.20
C LEU A 459 21.51 2.37 -15.21
N LEU A 460 21.34 1.17 -14.64
CA LEU A 460 20.34 0.91 -13.62
C LEU A 460 20.70 1.71 -12.35
N ARG A 461 19.75 2.51 -11.86
CA ARG A 461 19.97 3.29 -10.64
C ARG A 461 20.06 2.35 -9.43
N ASP A 462 21.06 2.56 -8.58
CA ASP A 462 21.09 1.93 -7.25
C ASP A 462 20.12 2.65 -6.32
N GLU A 463 19.08 1.95 -5.90
CA GLU A 463 17.99 2.51 -5.10
C GLU A 463 17.88 1.90 -3.71
N ARG A 464 18.81 1.00 -3.37
CA ARG A 464 18.79 0.28 -2.10
C ARG A 464 18.74 1.22 -0.89
N CYS A 465 19.38 2.39 -1.00
CA CYS A 465 19.45 3.42 0.03
C CYS A 465 18.45 4.57 -0.12
N VAL A 466 17.55 4.53 -1.10
CA VAL A 466 16.57 5.61 -1.33
C VAL A 466 15.36 5.40 -0.41
N THR A 467 15.03 6.42 0.40
CA THR A 467 13.89 6.40 1.33
C THR A 467 12.66 7.09 0.75
N GLY A 468 11.45 6.63 1.09
CA GLY A 468 10.19 7.33 0.77
C GLY A 468 9.52 6.92 -0.55
N MET A 469 9.95 5.84 -1.20
CA MET A 469 9.29 5.29 -2.39
C MET A 469 8.23 4.28 -1.98
N MET A 470 6.95 4.64 -2.04
CA MET A 470 5.84 3.76 -1.62
C MET A 470 5.10 3.07 -2.76
N ILE A 471 5.16 3.55 -4.01
CA ILE A 471 4.19 3.16 -5.06
C ILE A 471 4.75 2.12 -6.06
N HIS A 472 6.08 2.09 -6.32
CA HIS A 472 6.66 1.28 -7.41
C HIS A 472 7.84 0.36 -7.02
N GLY A 473 8.13 0.23 -5.72
CA GLY A 473 9.27 -0.57 -5.23
C GLY A 473 10.64 -0.03 -5.64
N LYS A 474 11.72 -0.62 -5.12
CA LYS A 474 13.10 -0.28 -5.49
C LYS A 474 13.58 -1.11 -6.69
N ASN A 475 14.53 -0.58 -7.44
CA ASN A 475 15.16 -1.29 -8.56
C ASN A 475 15.74 -2.67 -8.22
N GLN A 476 16.20 -2.91 -6.99
CA GLN A 476 16.84 -4.17 -6.59
C GLN A 476 15.87 -5.18 -5.93
N GLU A 477 14.63 -4.78 -5.65
CA GLU A 477 13.61 -5.69 -5.09
C GLU A 477 13.02 -6.62 -6.18
N PRO A 478 12.45 -7.78 -5.86
CA PRO A 478 11.66 -8.54 -6.83
C PRO A 478 10.46 -7.74 -7.35
N SER A 479 9.95 -8.10 -8.54
CA SER A 479 8.68 -7.58 -9.04
C SER A 479 7.56 -7.87 -8.02
N SER A 480 6.78 -6.84 -7.65
CA SER A 480 5.68 -6.97 -6.67
C SER A 480 4.31 -7.22 -7.30
N ASN A 481 4.20 -7.09 -8.62
CA ASN A 481 2.93 -7.23 -9.32
C ASN A 481 2.95 -8.46 -10.22
N THR A 482 2.08 -9.40 -9.91
CA THR A 482 1.89 -10.63 -10.67
C THR A 482 0.44 -10.72 -11.13
N MET A 483 0.21 -11.23 -12.33
CA MET A 483 -1.11 -11.55 -12.86
C MET A 483 -1.07 -12.93 -13.46
N ILE A 484 -2.12 -13.71 -13.26
CA ILE A 484 -2.29 -14.98 -13.96
C ILE A 484 -3.53 -14.88 -14.83
N ASN A 485 -3.34 -15.20 -16.11
CA ASN A 485 -4.39 -15.36 -17.10
C ASN A 485 -4.62 -16.85 -17.39
N SER A 486 -5.48 -17.18 -18.34
CA SER A 486 -5.81 -18.56 -18.70
C SER A 486 -4.62 -19.39 -19.17
N ASP A 487 -3.59 -18.77 -19.73
CA ASP A 487 -2.45 -19.42 -20.41
C ASP A 487 -1.08 -18.84 -20.02
N THR A 488 -1.03 -17.82 -19.17
CA THR A 488 0.19 -17.09 -18.83
C THR A 488 0.19 -16.62 -17.38
N SER A 489 1.35 -16.69 -16.73
CA SER A 489 1.66 -15.95 -15.51
C SER A 489 2.60 -14.82 -15.87
N SER A 490 2.17 -13.58 -15.66
CA SER A 490 2.95 -12.38 -15.95
C SER A 490 3.39 -11.73 -14.64
N ALA A 491 4.56 -11.13 -14.67
CA ALA A 491 5.04 -10.22 -13.65
C ALA A 491 5.56 -8.95 -14.31
N TRP A 492 5.37 -7.80 -13.69
CA TRP A 492 5.90 -6.55 -14.24
C TRP A 492 6.57 -5.68 -13.19
N LYS A 493 7.57 -4.94 -13.66
CA LYS A 493 8.37 -4.05 -12.84
C LYS A 493 8.72 -2.80 -13.62
N ARG A 494 8.76 -1.68 -12.91
CA ARG A 494 9.31 -0.43 -13.40
C ARG A 494 10.67 -0.22 -12.78
N VAL A 495 11.67 0.01 -13.63
CA VAL A 495 13.04 0.26 -13.20
C VAL A 495 13.51 1.63 -13.66
N ARG A 496 14.23 2.34 -12.80
CA ARG A 496 14.71 3.71 -13.05
C ARG A 496 16.17 3.72 -13.41
N LEU A 497 16.54 4.52 -14.40
CA LEU A 497 17.93 4.72 -14.79
C LEU A 497 18.60 5.81 -13.94
N ILE A 498 19.93 5.85 -13.99
CA ILE A 498 20.72 6.95 -13.43
C ILE A 498 20.32 8.30 -14.08
N PRO A 499 20.54 9.44 -13.38
CA PRO A 499 20.39 10.75 -14.00
C PRO A 499 21.21 10.88 -15.29
N ASP A 500 20.68 11.63 -16.26
CA ASP A 500 21.31 11.88 -17.56
C ASP A 500 21.56 10.64 -18.44
N ALA A 501 20.98 9.47 -18.10
CA ALA A 501 21.04 8.29 -18.94
C ALA A 501 20.49 8.59 -20.36
N GLN A 502 21.22 8.17 -21.39
CA GLN A 502 20.81 8.35 -22.78
C GLN A 502 20.17 7.05 -23.28
N LEU A 503 18.86 7.08 -23.54
CA LEU A 503 18.09 5.91 -23.95
C LEU A 503 18.71 5.22 -25.18
N GLU A 504 19.19 6.00 -26.16
CA GLU A 504 19.81 5.46 -27.39
C GLU A 504 21.09 4.65 -27.14
N LYS A 505 21.70 4.79 -25.95
CA LYS A 505 22.90 4.03 -25.58
C LYS A 505 22.59 2.71 -24.91
N ILE A 506 21.35 2.48 -24.45
CA ILE A 506 20.97 1.22 -23.80
C ILE A 506 21.21 0.08 -24.79
N HIS A 507 22.09 -0.82 -24.40
CA HIS A 507 22.50 -1.95 -25.22
C HIS A 507 22.00 -3.27 -24.67
N ARG A 508 22.01 -3.44 -23.34
CA ARG A 508 21.71 -4.74 -22.74
C ARG A 508 20.92 -4.60 -21.45
N ILE A 509 19.88 -5.40 -21.30
CA ILE A 509 19.09 -5.54 -20.05
C ILE A 509 19.17 -7.01 -19.64
N GLU A 510 19.58 -7.26 -18.40
CA GLU A 510 19.78 -8.59 -17.85
C GLU A 510 18.98 -8.76 -16.56
N GLY A 511 18.51 -9.96 -16.31
CA GLY A 511 17.80 -10.30 -15.08
C GLY A 511 17.46 -11.77 -14.97
N ASN A 512 16.70 -12.11 -13.93
CA ASN A 512 16.25 -13.46 -13.67
C ASN A 512 14.72 -13.49 -13.51
N ILE A 513 14.06 -14.42 -14.20
CA ILE A 513 12.64 -14.74 -14.03
C ILE A 513 12.56 -16.02 -13.20
N GLU A 514 11.74 -16.01 -12.17
CA GLU A 514 11.45 -17.16 -11.32
C GLU A 514 9.96 -17.47 -11.38
N PHE A 515 9.64 -18.76 -11.52
CA PHE A 515 8.29 -19.29 -11.47
C PHE A 515 8.20 -20.30 -10.35
N THR A 516 7.21 -20.14 -9.48
CA THR A 516 6.94 -21.07 -8.37
C THR A 516 5.46 -21.44 -8.37
N ALA A 517 5.16 -22.74 -8.37
CA ALA A 517 3.79 -23.22 -8.22
C ALA A 517 3.75 -24.53 -7.41
N PRO A 518 2.79 -24.72 -6.48
CA PRO A 518 2.59 -25.97 -5.79
C PRO A 518 1.93 -26.95 -6.76
N VAL A 519 2.62 -28.04 -7.09
CA VAL A 519 2.17 -29.06 -8.05
C VAL A 519 1.55 -30.28 -7.38
N SER A 520 1.75 -30.41 -6.07
CA SER A 520 1.13 -31.43 -5.25
C SER A 520 0.76 -30.83 -3.90
N VAL A 521 -0.50 -30.96 -3.52
CA VAL A 521 -1.07 -30.39 -2.30
C VAL A 521 -1.75 -31.49 -1.50
N SER A 522 -1.48 -31.54 -0.20
CA SER A 522 -2.24 -32.35 0.75
C SER A 522 -3.29 -31.49 1.45
N VAL A 523 -4.47 -32.09 1.64
CA VAL A 523 -5.57 -31.47 2.38
C VAL A 523 -5.74 -32.26 3.67
N HIS A 524 -5.79 -31.56 4.79
CA HIS A 524 -5.96 -32.16 6.10
C HIS A 524 -7.17 -31.57 6.80
N ASP A 525 -8.15 -32.42 7.10
CA ASP A 525 -9.30 -32.04 7.92
C ASP A 525 -8.89 -32.03 9.40
N VAL A 526 -8.99 -30.85 10.02
CA VAL A 526 -8.71 -30.64 11.44
C VAL A 526 -10.05 -30.42 12.16
N PRO A 527 -10.39 -31.26 13.15
CA PRO A 527 -11.63 -31.08 13.91
C PRO A 527 -11.55 -29.77 14.70
N LEU A 528 -12.67 -29.05 14.76
CA LEU A 528 -12.76 -27.79 15.50
C LEU A 528 -12.77 -28.05 17.02
N LYS A 529 -11.58 -28.25 17.58
CA LYS A 529 -11.33 -28.50 18.99
C LYS A 529 -10.03 -27.82 19.39
N ALA A 530 -10.03 -27.06 20.48
CA ALA A 530 -8.80 -26.51 21.03
C ALA A 530 -7.80 -27.64 21.34
N GLY A 531 -6.55 -27.47 20.92
CA GLY A 531 -5.50 -28.49 20.98
C GLY A 531 -5.49 -29.48 19.81
N ALA A 532 -6.43 -29.38 18.86
CA ALA A 532 -6.34 -30.18 17.64
C ALA A 532 -5.20 -29.66 16.76
N SER A 533 -4.42 -30.58 16.21
CA SER A 533 -3.29 -30.24 15.35
C SER A 533 -3.17 -31.18 14.16
N VAL A 534 -2.45 -30.72 13.15
CA VAL A 534 -1.95 -31.55 12.07
C VAL A 534 -0.48 -31.23 11.84
N GLU A 535 0.30 -32.28 11.66
CA GLU A 535 1.71 -32.19 11.30
C GLU A 535 1.93 -32.96 10.00
N ALA A 536 2.39 -32.27 8.97
CA ALA A 536 2.64 -32.83 7.65
C ALA A 536 3.67 -31.99 6.89
N GLU A 537 4.53 -32.65 6.10
CA GLU A 537 5.51 -32.00 5.22
C GLU A 537 6.43 -30.98 5.92
N GLY A 538 6.76 -31.21 7.20
CA GLY A 538 7.59 -30.30 8.00
C GLY A 538 6.86 -29.06 8.52
N VAL A 539 5.53 -29.00 8.35
CA VAL A 539 4.65 -27.98 8.90
C VAL A 539 3.80 -28.56 10.00
N ARG A 540 3.56 -27.76 11.04
CA ARG A 540 2.56 -28.06 12.06
C ARG A 540 1.57 -26.91 12.21
N PHE A 541 0.30 -27.23 12.08
CA PHE A 541 -0.84 -26.36 12.35
C PHE A 541 -1.51 -26.81 13.65
N TYR A 542 -1.80 -25.88 14.55
CA TYR A 542 -2.40 -26.15 15.85
C TYR A 542 -3.52 -25.16 16.16
N ILE A 543 -4.68 -25.65 16.59
CA ILE A 543 -5.82 -24.80 17.00
C ILE A 543 -5.67 -24.42 18.46
N ASN A 544 -5.38 -23.15 18.70
CA ASN A 544 -5.27 -22.61 20.05
C ASN A 544 -6.64 -22.40 20.70
N HIS A 545 -7.52 -21.69 19.99
CA HIS A 545 -8.86 -21.32 20.46
C HIS A 545 -9.81 -21.10 19.27
N PHE A 546 -11.11 -21.21 19.50
CA PHE A 546 -12.13 -20.87 18.51
C PHE A 546 -13.42 -20.40 19.20
N LYS A 547 -14.11 -19.44 18.59
CA LYS A 547 -15.38 -18.88 19.07
C LYS A 547 -16.26 -18.55 17.85
N ASP A 548 -17.34 -19.30 17.68
CA ASP A 548 -18.32 -19.17 16.58
C ASP A 548 -17.72 -18.99 15.17
N SER A 549 -17.38 -17.75 14.79
CA SER A 549 -16.85 -17.34 13.48
C SER A 549 -15.35 -17.02 13.48
N GLN A 550 -14.67 -17.15 14.61
CA GLN A 550 -13.25 -16.83 14.78
C GLN A 550 -12.42 -18.07 15.11
N LEU A 551 -11.22 -18.14 14.54
CA LEU A 551 -10.23 -19.19 14.71
C LEU A 551 -8.86 -18.58 15.05
N THR A 552 -8.33 -18.94 16.21
CA THR A 552 -6.95 -18.66 16.60
C THR A 552 -6.14 -19.93 16.44
N TYR A 553 -5.09 -19.87 15.62
CA TYR A 553 -4.21 -21.01 15.32
C TYR A 553 -2.74 -20.62 15.30
N GLN A 554 -1.88 -21.62 15.38
CA GLN A 554 -0.44 -21.49 15.35
C GLN A 554 0.14 -22.32 14.21
N LEU A 555 1.06 -21.72 13.44
CA LEU A 555 1.83 -22.38 12.39
C LEU A 555 3.29 -22.47 12.80
N SER A 556 3.91 -23.64 12.67
CA SER A 556 5.31 -23.85 13.01
C SER A 556 6.00 -24.79 11.99
N GLY A 557 7.33 -24.77 11.93
CA GLY A 557 8.12 -25.47 10.90
C GLY A 557 8.26 -24.68 9.59
N ASP A 558 8.08 -25.33 8.43
CA ASP A 558 8.25 -24.76 7.07
C ASP A 558 6.96 -24.06 6.58
N THR A 559 6.61 -22.94 7.22
CA THR A 559 5.30 -22.28 7.02
C THR A 559 5.02 -21.79 5.60
N ASP A 560 6.05 -21.61 4.77
CA ASP A 560 5.92 -21.22 3.36
C ASP A 560 5.20 -22.28 2.51
N ARG A 561 5.10 -23.52 3.03
CA ARG A 561 4.32 -24.60 2.40
C ARG A 561 2.81 -24.49 2.64
N VAL A 562 2.35 -23.65 3.57
CA VAL A 562 0.91 -23.50 3.86
C VAL A 562 0.27 -22.60 2.82
N LEU A 563 -0.58 -23.19 1.97
CA LEU A 563 -1.24 -22.48 0.87
C LEU A 563 -2.53 -21.79 1.29
N GLU A 564 -3.30 -22.44 2.18
CA GLU A 564 -4.61 -21.97 2.61
C GLU A 564 -5.05 -22.65 3.92
N ILE A 565 -5.76 -21.90 4.74
CA ILE A 565 -6.54 -22.41 5.87
C ILE A 565 -7.99 -22.04 5.61
N ARG A 566 -8.84 -23.05 5.51
CA ARG A 566 -10.23 -22.94 5.06
C ARG A 566 -11.17 -23.39 6.18
N ALA A 567 -12.05 -22.52 6.64
CA ALA A 567 -13.12 -22.91 7.56
C ALA A 567 -14.34 -23.41 6.81
N LEU A 568 -14.94 -24.49 7.31
CA LEU A 568 -16.15 -25.09 6.76
C LEU A 568 -17.32 -24.94 7.73
N ASN A 569 -18.52 -24.68 7.22
CA ASN A 569 -19.76 -24.72 8.01
C ASN A 569 -20.24 -26.17 8.29
N SER A 570 -21.35 -26.30 9.01
CA SER A 570 -21.93 -27.62 9.34
C SER A 570 -22.39 -28.45 8.13
N ALA A 571 -22.58 -27.81 6.97
CA ALA A 571 -22.89 -28.47 5.70
C ALA A 571 -21.63 -28.85 4.89
N GLY A 572 -20.43 -28.60 5.43
CA GLY A 572 -19.15 -28.84 4.76
C GLY A 572 -18.82 -27.82 3.66
N GLN A 573 -19.48 -26.65 3.66
CA GLN A 573 -19.26 -25.60 2.68
C GLN A 573 -18.23 -24.59 3.19
N PRO A 574 -17.32 -24.11 2.31
CA PRO A 574 -16.28 -23.14 2.69
C PRO A 574 -16.88 -21.77 2.99
N LEU A 575 -16.47 -21.18 4.12
CA LEU A 575 -16.87 -19.84 4.54
C LEU A 575 -15.92 -18.78 3.96
N GLU A 576 -16.45 -17.61 3.62
CA GLU A 576 -15.65 -16.47 3.20
C GLU A 576 -14.84 -15.91 4.38
N THR A 577 -13.55 -15.64 4.18
CA THR A 577 -12.68 -15.01 5.20
C THR A 577 -13.04 -13.53 5.31
N SER A 578 -13.29 -13.03 6.52
CA SER A 578 -13.58 -11.61 6.74
C SER A 578 -12.32 -10.78 7.00
N TRP A 579 -11.40 -11.29 7.83
CA TRP A 579 -10.10 -10.69 8.08
C TRP A 579 -9.12 -11.73 8.63
N LYS A 580 -7.83 -11.41 8.56
CA LYS A 580 -6.73 -12.16 9.18
C LYS A 580 -5.78 -11.17 9.85
N MET A 581 -5.44 -11.42 11.11
CA MET A 581 -4.55 -10.58 11.93
C MET A 581 -3.47 -11.45 12.57
N GLY A 582 -2.22 -11.02 12.45
CA GLY A 582 -1.02 -11.73 12.91
C GLY A 582 0.08 -11.66 11.85
N SER A 583 1.28 -11.24 12.25
CA SER A 583 2.47 -11.41 11.42
C SER A 583 3.04 -12.83 11.61
N VAL A 584 3.94 -13.27 10.74
CA VAL A 584 4.83 -14.39 11.04
C VAL A 584 5.77 -13.95 12.17
N ASP A 585 5.24 -13.90 13.39
CA ASP A 585 6.00 -13.71 14.60
C ASP A 585 6.67 -15.04 15.00
N PRO A 586 7.64 -15.06 15.93
CA PRO A 586 8.33 -16.30 16.34
C PRO A 586 7.40 -17.34 16.95
N THR A 587 6.19 -16.94 17.37
CA THR A 587 5.19 -17.85 17.91
C THR A 587 4.40 -18.52 16.79
N GLY A 588 4.34 -17.92 15.60
CA GLY A 588 3.57 -18.41 14.47
C GLY A 588 2.05 -18.29 14.67
N GLN A 589 1.60 -17.53 15.67
CA GLN A 589 0.18 -17.36 15.97
C GLN A 589 -0.53 -16.44 14.97
N GLN A 590 -1.77 -16.79 14.66
CA GLN A 590 -2.61 -16.13 13.68
C GLN A 590 -4.05 -16.15 14.18
N ASN A 591 -4.75 -15.03 14.06
CA ASN A 591 -6.17 -14.92 14.34
C ASN A 591 -6.90 -14.63 13.03
N GLN A 592 -7.92 -15.42 12.70
CA GLN A 592 -8.65 -15.33 11.45
C GLN A 592 -10.15 -15.46 11.70
N ALA A 593 -10.92 -14.55 11.10
CA ALA A 593 -12.37 -14.54 11.18
C ALA A 593 -13.02 -14.90 9.85
N TYR A 594 -14.22 -15.47 9.94
CA TYR A 594 -15.01 -15.97 8.83
C TYR A 594 -16.44 -15.44 8.88
N GLN A 595 -17.13 -15.43 7.74
CA GLN A 595 -18.53 -15.00 7.65
C GLN A 595 -19.49 -16.19 7.80
N GLY A 596 -19.70 -16.64 9.04
CA GLY A 596 -20.59 -17.76 9.37
C GLY A 596 -20.06 -18.58 10.54
N LYS A 597 -20.76 -19.66 10.91
CA LYS A 597 -20.33 -20.53 12.02
C LYS A 597 -19.38 -21.62 11.56
N ILE A 598 -18.18 -21.67 12.13
CA ILE A 598 -17.16 -22.69 11.83
C ILE A 598 -17.59 -24.01 12.46
N ALA A 599 -17.53 -25.10 11.69
CA ALA A 599 -17.75 -26.47 12.15
C ALA A 599 -16.48 -27.33 12.05
N SER A 600 -15.62 -27.07 11.05
CA SER A 600 -14.33 -27.74 10.87
C SER A 600 -13.37 -26.87 10.08
N VAL A 601 -12.08 -27.25 10.05
CA VAL A 601 -11.02 -26.52 9.34
C VAL A 601 -10.30 -27.47 8.40
N GLN A 602 -9.97 -27.00 7.20
CA GLN A 602 -9.09 -27.68 6.25
C GLN A 602 -7.78 -26.90 6.11
N VAL A 603 -6.65 -27.60 6.20
CA VAL A 603 -5.33 -27.04 5.99
C VAL A 603 -4.74 -27.60 4.70
N PHE A 604 -4.37 -26.71 3.78
CA PHE A 604 -3.77 -27.04 2.49
C PHE A 604 -2.27 -26.83 2.54
N ILE A 605 -1.51 -27.92 2.40
CA ILE A 605 -0.04 -27.92 2.52
C ILE A 605 0.58 -28.40 1.20
N ALA A 606 1.52 -27.64 0.66
CA ALA A 606 2.27 -28.02 -0.51
C ALA A 606 3.28 -29.13 -0.18
N ARG A 607 3.09 -30.30 -0.81
CA ARG A 607 4.06 -31.39 -0.78
C ARG A 607 5.27 -31.07 -1.66
N GLN A 608 4.99 -30.52 -2.83
CA GLN A 608 5.99 -30.23 -3.85
C GLN A 608 5.66 -28.95 -4.59
N PHE A 609 6.69 -28.15 -4.82
CA PHE A 609 6.67 -27.01 -5.73
C PHE A 609 7.39 -27.38 -7.03
N ASN A 610 6.89 -26.88 -8.16
CA ASN A 610 7.69 -26.67 -9.36
C ASN A 610 8.29 -25.27 -9.24
N GLN A 611 9.61 -25.21 -9.09
CA GLN A 611 10.36 -23.97 -9.07
C GLN A 611 11.31 -23.98 -10.26
N GLN A 612 11.15 -23.02 -11.16
CA GLN A 612 11.97 -22.87 -12.35
C GLN A 612 12.49 -21.44 -12.43
N SER A 613 13.73 -21.28 -12.87
CA SER A 613 14.38 -19.98 -13.02
C SER A 613 15.04 -19.89 -14.38
N MET A 614 14.97 -18.71 -14.98
CA MET A 614 15.53 -18.40 -16.30
C MET A 614 16.18 -17.03 -16.29
N GLN A 615 17.48 -17.00 -16.60
CA GLN A 615 18.17 -15.75 -16.87
C GLN A 615 17.73 -15.22 -18.24
N PHE A 616 17.34 -13.95 -18.30
CA PHE A 616 16.98 -13.28 -19.55
C PHE A 616 18.03 -12.22 -19.92
N VAL A 617 18.23 -12.06 -21.21
CA VAL A 617 19.09 -11.02 -21.79
C VAL A 617 18.38 -10.41 -22.98
N ILE A 618 18.02 -9.13 -22.88
CA ILE A 618 17.49 -8.34 -23.99
C ILE A 618 18.63 -7.48 -24.54
N THR A 619 18.89 -7.56 -25.85
CA THR A 619 19.94 -6.79 -26.53
C THR A 619 19.32 -5.80 -27.51
N ASP A 620 19.85 -4.58 -27.53
CA ASP A 620 19.37 -3.44 -28.31
C ASP A 620 17.85 -3.21 -28.19
N PRO A 621 17.32 -3.00 -26.96
CA PRO A 621 15.89 -3.00 -26.68
C PRO A 621 15.05 -1.99 -27.47
N LEU A 622 15.68 -0.94 -28.00
CA LEU A 622 15.01 0.10 -28.80
C LEU A 622 14.94 -0.23 -30.30
N LYS A 623 15.51 -1.36 -30.74
CA LYS A 623 15.37 -1.83 -32.13
C LYS A 623 14.04 -2.58 -32.26
N ALA A 624 12.99 -1.85 -32.63
CA ALA A 624 11.66 -2.42 -32.80
C ALA A 624 11.66 -3.60 -33.81
N PRO A 625 11.02 -4.74 -33.50
CA PRO A 625 10.79 -5.81 -34.46
C PRO A 625 9.60 -5.44 -35.36
N VAL A 626 9.72 -4.38 -36.18
CA VAL A 626 8.64 -4.02 -37.09
C VAL A 626 8.63 -5.01 -38.25
N LYS A 627 7.71 -5.98 -38.21
CA LYS A 627 7.24 -6.62 -39.45
C LYS A 627 6.57 -5.51 -40.27
N LYS A 628 7.23 -5.11 -41.35
CA LYS A 628 6.64 -4.22 -42.36
C LYS A 628 5.32 -4.86 -42.80
N ASP A 629 4.20 -4.21 -42.56
CA ASP A 629 3.00 -4.47 -43.33
C ASP A 629 3.24 -3.81 -44.70
N PRO A 630 3.55 -4.58 -45.76
CA PRO A 630 3.83 -4.02 -47.07
C PRO A 630 2.56 -3.40 -47.70
N ASP A 631 1.38 -3.72 -47.18
CA ASP A 631 0.08 -3.29 -47.69
C ASP A 631 -0.53 -2.12 -46.89
N ALA A 632 0.08 -1.73 -45.77
CA ALA A 632 -0.28 -0.52 -45.04
C ALA A 632 0.05 0.71 -45.88
N ALA A 633 -0.96 1.23 -46.58
CA ALA A 633 -0.84 2.46 -47.36
C ALA A 633 -0.39 3.61 -46.43
N PRO A 634 0.66 4.38 -46.79
CA PRO A 634 1.01 5.57 -46.03
C PRO A 634 -0.20 6.49 -46.04
N GLN A 635 -0.71 6.83 -44.86
CA GLN A 635 -1.69 7.89 -44.74
C GLN A 635 -0.98 9.22 -44.95
N TYR A 636 -0.92 9.67 -46.21
CA TYR A 636 -0.30 10.92 -46.63
C TYR A 636 -1.13 12.12 -46.17
N PHE A 637 -0.96 12.56 -44.93
CA PHE A 637 -1.59 13.78 -44.45
C PHE A 637 -0.57 14.89 -44.28
N ALA A 638 0.19 15.28 -45.32
CA ALA A 638 0.96 16.52 -45.24
C ALA A 638 0.05 17.69 -45.70
N PRO A 639 -0.68 18.37 -44.79
CA PRO A 639 -1.52 19.48 -45.20
C PRO A 639 -0.67 20.58 -45.86
N ASP A 640 -1.17 21.06 -46.98
CA ASP A 640 -0.64 22.22 -47.69
C ASP A 640 -1.54 23.44 -47.45
N THR A 641 -1.17 24.59 -48.02
CA THR A 641 -1.99 25.80 -47.92
C THR A 641 -3.36 25.63 -48.60
N VAL A 642 -4.42 26.11 -47.96
CA VAL A 642 -5.77 26.18 -48.52
C VAL A 642 -5.89 27.43 -49.41
N ASP A 643 -6.31 27.24 -50.66
CA ASP A 643 -6.75 28.34 -51.52
C ASP A 643 -8.15 28.81 -51.09
N VAL A 644 -8.22 29.97 -50.46
CA VAL A 644 -9.48 30.56 -49.95
C VAL A 644 -10.48 30.83 -51.08
N SER A 645 -10.02 31.00 -52.33
CA SER A 645 -10.93 31.18 -53.46
C SER A 645 -11.78 29.93 -53.72
N GLN A 646 -11.24 28.73 -53.42
CA GLN A 646 -12.01 27.49 -53.50
C GLN A 646 -13.13 27.47 -52.47
N TRP A 647 -12.87 27.87 -51.22
CA TRP A 647 -13.91 28.00 -50.19
C TRP A 647 -15.02 28.98 -50.61
N ASP A 648 -14.63 30.10 -51.20
CA ASP A 648 -15.55 31.14 -51.64
C ASP A 648 -16.39 30.75 -52.87
N SER A 649 -15.91 29.83 -53.71
CA SER A 649 -16.65 29.36 -54.88
C SER A 649 -17.94 28.60 -54.54
N TYR A 650 -18.12 28.18 -53.27
CA TYR A 650 -19.26 27.40 -52.80
C TYR A 650 -20.35 28.27 -52.15
N LYS A 651 -20.18 29.60 -52.09
CA LYS A 651 -21.14 30.55 -51.49
C LYS A 651 -22.54 30.49 -52.10
N GLU A 652 -22.58 30.11 -53.37
CA GLU A 652 -23.80 30.08 -54.19
C GLU A 652 -24.46 28.69 -54.23
N LEU A 653 -23.91 27.69 -53.52
CA LEU A 653 -24.52 26.36 -53.47
C LEU A 653 -25.79 26.37 -52.63
N ASP A 654 -26.84 25.74 -53.15
CA ASP A 654 -28.06 25.52 -52.41
C ASP A 654 -27.95 24.29 -51.49
N TRP A 655 -27.43 24.51 -50.29
CA TRP A 655 -27.25 23.49 -49.25
C TRP A 655 -28.54 22.75 -48.84
N ASN A 656 -29.71 23.25 -49.23
CA ASN A 656 -30.99 22.55 -49.02
C ASN A 656 -31.14 21.31 -49.90
N GLN A 657 -30.44 21.26 -51.04
CA GLN A 657 -30.52 20.12 -51.98
C GLN A 657 -29.72 18.91 -51.51
N LEU A 658 -28.88 19.08 -50.47
CA LEU A 658 -28.15 17.98 -49.86
C LEU A 658 -29.12 16.98 -49.22
N LYS A 659 -29.27 15.81 -49.86
CA LYS A 659 -30.13 14.73 -49.38
C LYS A 659 -29.45 13.97 -48.26
N LEU A 660 -29.88 14.22 -47.02
CA LEU A 660 -29.49 13.42 -45.86
C LEU A 660 -30.17 12.04 -45.95
N THR A 661 -29.43 11.00 -46.31
CA THR A 661 -29.97 9.63 -46.33
C THR A 661 -29.93 9.02 -44.93
N ASN A 662 -30.82 8.07 -44.62
CA ASN A 662 -30.79 7.35 -43.34
C ASN A 662 -29.45 6.63 -43.09
N HIS A 663 -28.67 6.34 -44.14
CA HIS A 663 -27.33 5.74 -44.03
C HIS A 663 -26.32 6.70 -43.37
N PHE A 664 -26.50 8.01 -43.53
CA PHE A 664 -25.71 9.05 -42.85
C PHE A 664 -25.90 9.02 -41.32
N PHE A 665 -27.07 8.54 -40.87
CA PHE A 665 -27.43 8.33 -39.48
C PHE A 665 -27.33 6.86 -39.05
N GLY A 666 -26.72 5.97 -39.85
CA GLY A 666 -26.65 4.52 -39.53
C GLY A 666 -25.84 4.18 -38.27
N PHE A 667 -24.94 5.07 -37.83
CA PHE A 667 -24.23 5.03 -36.54
C PHE A 667 -24.93 5.82 -35.43
N VAL A 668 -26.01 6.51 -35.77
CA VAL A 668 -26.75 7.37 -34.89
C VAL A 668 -27.93 6.55 -34.36
N GLU A 669 -27.98 6.37 -33.04
CA GLU A 669 -28.97 5.52 -32.37
C GLU A 669 -30.40 5.86 -32.84
N LYS A 670 -31.26 4.83 -32.92
CA LYS A 670 -32.65 4.90 -33.44
C LYS A 670 -33.49 6.07 -32.90
N ASN A 671 -33.08 6.67 -31.78
CA ASN A 671 -33.83 7.68 -31.04
C ASN A 671 -33.22 9.10 -31.13
N THR A 672 -32.22 9.31 -31.99
CA THR A 672 -31.63 10.64 -32.19
C THR A 672 -32.54 11.57 -33.00
N LYS A 673 -32.72 12.80 -32.54
CA LYS A 673 -33.55 13.83 -33.18
C LYS A 673 -32.71 14.98 -33.72
N LEU A 674 -33.08 15.53 -34.87
CA LEU A 674 -32.57 16.82 -35.36
C LEU A 674 -33.21 17.93 -34.51
N ILE A 675 -32.38 18.72 -33.85
CA ILE A 675 -32.79 19.81 -32.97
C ILE A 675 -32.34 21.19 -33.46
N GLY A 676 -31.46 21.24 -34.48
CA GLY A 676 -31.07 22.47 -35.15
C GLY A 676 -30.58 22.21 -36.58
N ASP A 677 -30.90 23.12 -37.50
CA ASP A 677 -30.44 23.12 -38.90
C ASP A 677 -30.16 24.58 -39.28
N LEU A 678 -28.89 24.90 -39.52
CA LEU A 678 -28.42 26.25 -39.78
C LEU A 678 -27.73 26.28 -41.14
N LEU A 679 -28.09 27.26 -41.95
CA LEU A 679 -27.54 27.47 -43.28
C LEU A 679 -26.68 28.74 -43.29
N TYR A 680 -25.45 28.59 -43.78
CA TYR A 680 -24.51 29.66 -44.04
C TYR A 680 -24.10 29.58 -45.53
N PRO A 681 -23.57 30.66 -46.13
CA PRO A 681 -23.21 30.66 -47.54
C PRO A 681 -22.32 29.47 -47.94
N ASN A 682 -21.35 29.12 -47.10
CA ASN A 682 -20.36 28.09 -47.39
C ASN A 682 -20.55 26.78 -46.62
N LEU A 683 -21.58 26.66 -45.78
CA LEU A 683 -21.74 25.47 -44.96
C LEU A 683 -23.16 25.29 -44.46
N ARG A 684 -23.50 24.05 -44.10
CA ARG A 684 -24.71 23.69 -43.38
C ARG A 684 -24.35 23.00 -42.07
N ILE A 685 -24.98 23.40 -40.98
CA ILE A 685 -24.74 22.84 -39.64
C ILE A 685 -26.02 22.16 -39.18
N LEU A 686 -25.92 20.88 -38.85
CA LEU A 686 -26.98 20.10 -38.23
C LEU A 686 -26.62 19.83 -36.78
N VAL A 687 -27.57 20.00 -35.88
CA VAL A 687 -27.43 19.66 -34.46
C VAL A 687 -28.41 18.55 -34.14
N THR A 688 -27.90 17.44 -33.63
CA THR A 688 -28.67 16.24 -33.31
C THR A 688 -28.47 15.83 -31.86
N HIS A 689 -29.47 15.22 -31.24
CA HIS A 689 -29.39 14.78 -29.84
C HIS A 689 -30.26 13.53 -29.58
N ASN A 690 -29.74 12.58 -28.79
CA ASN A 690 -30.51 11.42 -28.33
C ASN A 690 -30.99 11.65 -26.88
N PRO A 691 -32.30 11.89 -26.66
CA PRO A 691 -32.83 12.13 -25.33
C PRO A 691 -32.87 10.88 -24.42
N GLU A 692 -32.71 9.68 -24.97
CA GLU A 692 -32.80 8.42 -24.21
C GLU A 692 -31.44 7.89 -23.70
N SER A 693 -30.32 8.46 -24.16
CA SER A 693 -28.97 8.05 -23.77
C SER A 693 -28.30 9.15 -22.95
N TRP A 694 -28.30 9.00 -21.62
CA TRP A 694 -27.80 9.99 -20.66
C TRP A 694 -26.29 10.29 -20.75
N SER A 695 -25.55 9.49 -21.51
CA SER A 695 -24.11 9.67 -21.76
C SER A 695 -23.77 10.46 -23.02
N ARG A 696 -24.76 10.89 -23.83
CA ARG A 696 -24.50 11.45 -25.17
C ARG A 696 -24.91 12.91 -25.30
N ASN A 697 -23.89 13.75 -25.29
CA ASN A 697 -23.96 15.15 -25.61
C ASN A 697 -24.49 15.38 -27.06
N PRO A 698 -25.10 16.55 -27.36
CA PRO A 698 -25.51 16.89 -28.73
C PRO A 698 -24.35 16.72 -29.71
N ASN A 699 -24.64 16.20 -30.90
CA ASN A 699 -23.68 16.07 -31.98
C ASN A 699 -23.93 17.16 -33.03
N ILE A 700 -22.89 17.91 -33.36
CA ILE A 700 -22.91 18.95 -34.40
C ILE A 700 -22.25 18.36 -35.63
N THR A 701 -23.00 18.23 -36.72
CA THR A 701 -22.49 17.81 -38.02
C THR A 701 -22.44 19.01 -38.95
N VAL A 702 -21.27 19.31 -39.49
CA VAL A 702 -21.03 20.42 -40.40
C VAL A 702 -20.75 19.86 -41.79
N PHE A 703 -21.48 20.34 -42.78
CA PHE A 703 -21.27 20.09 -44.20
C PHE A 703 -20.60 21.31 -44.81
N PHE A 704 -19.51 21.11 -45.54
CA PHE A 704 -18.69 22.18 -46.10
C PHE A 704 -17.97 21.69 -47.37
N PRO A 705 -17.38 22.59 -48.17
CA PRO A 705 -16.65 22.23 -49.38
C PRO A 705 -15.52 21.23 -49.09
N LEU A 706 -15.37 20.24 -49.96
CA LEU A 706 -14.21 19.36 -49.87
C LEU A 706 -12.93 20.13 -50.27
N LEU A 707 -12.10 20.44 -49.29
CA LEU A 707 -10.80 21.10 -49.47
C LEU A 707 -9.68 20.10 -49.16
N GLU A 708 -9.06 19.55 -50.20
CA GLU A 708 -8.06 18.48 -50.11
C GLU A 708 -7.01 18.63 -48.98
N PRO A 709 -6.51 19.84 -48.63
CA PRO A 709 -5.55 19.98 -47.53
C PRO A 709 -6.10 19.78 -46.11
N LEU A 710 -7.41 19.96 -45.88
CA LEU A 710 -8.00 20.01 -44.54
C LEU A 710 -7.97 18.72 -43.69
N PRO A 711 -8.00 17.49 -44.24
CA PRO A 711 -8.00 16.27 -43.43
C PRO A 711 -6.75 16.05 -42.59
N GLY A 712 -5.65 16.69 -42.96
CA GLY A 712 -4.41 16.69 -42.19
C GLY A 712 -4.34 17.82 -41.17
N VAL A 713 -5.32 18.72 -41.10
CA VAL A 713 -5.25 19.89 -40.21
C VAL A 713 -5.94 19.55 -38.89
N LEU A 714 -5.16 19.40 -37.82
CA LEU A 714 -5.66 19.02 -36.48
C LEU A 714 -6.59 20.10 -35.89
N SER A 715 -6.28 21.37 -36.13
CA SER A 715 -7.05 22.51 -35.63
C SER A 715 -8.08 23.05 -36.64
N ALA A 716 -8.37 22.33 -37.72
CA ALA A 716 -9.18 22.82 -38.84
C ALA A 716 -10.54 23.35 -38.42
N MET A 717 -11.14 22.71 -37.42
CA MET A 717 -12.42 23.08 -36.86
C MET A 717 -12.29 23.12 -35.34
N SER A 718 -12.77 24.19 -34.72
CA SER A 718 -12.87 24.29 -33.27
C SER A 718 -14.26 24.75 -32.85
N PHE A 719 -14.70 24.27 -31.70
CA PHE A 719 -16.01 24.57 -31.16
C PHE A 719 -15.90 25.03 -29.70
N THR A 720 -16.52 26.16 -29.38
CA THR A 720 -16.55 26.74 -28.05
C THR A 720 -18.00 26.88 -27.58
N ALA A 721 -18.37 26.23 -26.48
CA ALA A 721 -19.67 26.37 -25.86
C ALA A 721 -19.76 27.66 -25.02
N ILE A 722 -20.86 28.40 -25.15
CA ILE A 722 -21.16 29.60 -24.33
C ILE A 722 -22.35 29.30 -23.40
N GLU A 723 -23.41 28.63 -23.90
CA GLU A 723 -24.56 28.20 -23.10
C GLU A 723 -25.02 26.79 -23.53
N PRO A 724 -25.29 25.86 -22.59
CA PRO A 724 -25.10 25.98 -21.15
C PRO A 724 -23.60 26.07 -20.77
N ALA A 725 -23.29 26.83 -19.73
CA ALA A 725 -21.91 26.98 -19.25
C ALA A 725 -21.39 25.63 -18.78
N VAL A 726 -20.27 25.17 -19.36
CA VAL A 726 -19.47 24.09 -18.80
C VAL A 726 -18.89 24.65 -17.49
N GLN A 727 -19.03 23.92 -16.38
CA GLN A 727 -18.36 24.33 -15.13
C GLN A 727 -16.85 24.40 -15.43
N ASP A 728 -16.26 25.57 -15.16
CA ASP A 728 -14.85 25.94 -15.38
C ASP A 728 -14.45 26.19 -16.85
N GLU A 729 -14.60 27.47 -17.26
CA GLU A 729 -14.18 28.10 -18.53
C GLU A 729 -14.77 27.53 -19.84
N PRO A 730 -14.97 28.37 -20.89
CA PRO A 730 -15.41 27.88 -22.19
C PRO A 730 -14.31 27.02 -22.84
N ALA A 731 -14.37 25.70 -22.63
CA ALA A 731 -13.46 24.75 -23.26
C ALA A 731 -13.65 24.77 -24.79
N THR A 732 -12.60 25.20 -25.51
CA THR A 732 -12.56 25.09 -26.98
C THR A 732 -12.13 23.67 -27.33
N ASN A 733 -12.94 22.97 -28.12
CA ASN A 733 -12.63 21.62 -28.58
C ASN A 733 -12.23 21.67 -30.03
N TYR A 734 -11.08 21.11 -30.35
CA TYR A 734 -10.66 20.96 -31.73
C TYR A 734 -11.14 19.62 -32.27
N SER A 735 -11.57 19.63 -33.52
CA SER A 735 -12.03 18.45 -34.22
C SER A 735 -11.29 18.34 -35.54
N ARG A 736 -10.70 17.16 -35.76
CA ARG A 736 -10.10 16.82 -37.05
C ARG A 736 -11.21 16.63 -38.07
N ILE A 737 -11.02 17.19 -39.25
CA ILE A 737 -11.85 16.87 -40.41
C ILE A 737 -11.44 15.49 -40.92
N SER A 738 -12.35 14.52 -40.87
CA SER A 738 -12.15 13.23 -41.53
C SER A 738 -12.95 13.20 -42.82
N TYR A 739 -12.36 12.68 -43.89
CA TYR A 739 -13.07 12.44 -45.13
C TYR A 739 -13.53 10.99 -45.21
N PRO A 740 -14.70 10.74 -45.82
CA PRO A 740 -15.46 9.53 -45.59
C PRO A 740 -14.65 8.25 -45.81
N TYR A 741 -13.90 8.07 -46.91
CA TYR A 741 -13.01 6.92 -47.05
C TYR A 741 -11.83 7.23 -47.97
N TYR A 742 -10.62 6.86 -47.54
CA TYR A 742 -9.48 6.74 -48.44
C TYR A 742 -9.43 5.30 -48.95
N THR A 743 -9.12 5.12 -50.22
CA THR A 743 -8.81 3.79 -50.76
C THR A 743 -7.45 3.32 -50.21
N ASN A 744 -7.16 2.00 -50.29
CA ASN A 744 -5.84 1.45 -50.00
C ASN A 744 -4.70 2.06 -50.87
N SER A 745 -5.02 2.90 -51.85
CA SER A 745 -4.03 3.64 -52.65
C SER A 745 -3.71 5.04 -52.11
N GLY A 746 -4.29 5.44 -50.98
CA GLY A 746 -4.16 6.79 -50.42
C GLY A 746 -4.96 7.86 -51.19
N LYS A 747 -5.69 7.48 -52.25
CA LYS A 747 -6.63 8.37 -52.94
C LYS A 747 -7.91 8.54 -52.15
N LEU A 748 -8.34 9.79 -52.04
CA LEU A 748 -9.61 10.17 -51.47
C LEU A 748 -10.77 9.61 -52.30
N ALA A 749 -11.65 8.81 -51.68
CA ALA A 749 -12.90 8.38 -52.28
C ALA A 749 -14.04 9.30 -51.78
N ILE A 750 -14.55 10.14 -52.68
CA ILE A 750 -15.64 11.07 -52.38
C ILE A 750 -16.96 10.31 -52.53
N ASN A 751 -17.73 10.23 -51.44
CA ASN A 751 -19.02 9.54 -51.44
C ASN A 751 -20.23 10.51 -51.46
N THR A 752 -19.99 11.82 -51.35
CA THR A 752 -21.03 12.84 -51.21
C THR A 752 -20.77 14.03 -52.12
N PHE A 753 -21.77 14.40 -52.91
CA PHE A 753 -21.74 15.52 -53.85
C PHE A 753 -23.00 16.37 -53.71
N LEU A 754 -22.88 17.68 -53.94
CA LEU A 754 -23.96 18.66 -54.06
C LEU A 754 -23.78 19.40 -55.38
N ASP A 755 -24.71 19.27 -56.31
CA ASP A 755 -24.61 19.83 -57.67
C ASP A 755 -23.26 19.53 -58.34
N GLU A 756 -22.83 18.26 -58.32
CA GLU A 756 -21.54 17.77 -58.82
C GLU A 756 -20.30 18.27 -58.06
N ASN A 757 -20.47 19.16 -57.08
CA ASN A 757 -19.39 19.65 -56.24
C ASN A 757 -19.18 18.72 -55.05
N PRO A 758 -17.93 18.32 -54.76
CA PRO A 758 -17.64 17.42 -53.65
C PRO A 758 -17.88 18.13 -52.32
N VAL A 759 -18.57 17.45 -51.41
CA VAL A 759 -18.91 17.94 -50.08
C VAL A 759 -18.24 17.07 -49.03
N ALA A 760 -17.62 17.72 -48.04
CA ALA A 760 -17.06 17.12 -46.86
C ALA A 760 -18.03 17.24 -45.67
N THR A 761 -17.83 16.37 -44.69
CA THR A 761 -18.58 16.41 -43.43
C THR A 761 -17.66 16.20 -42.26
N ALA A 762 -17.89 16.96 -41.18
CA ALA A 762 -17.23 16.72 -39.90
C ALA A 762 -18.29 16.73 -38.80
N SER A 763 -18.15 15.83 -37.84
CA SER A 763 -19.04 15.74 -36.69
C SER A 763 -18.25 15.92 -35.41
N VAL A 764 -18.80 16.69 -34.47
CA VAL A 764 -18.24 16.89 -33.14
C VAL A 764 -19.32 16.69 -32.10
N SER A 765 -19.07 15.77 -31.16
CA SER A 765 -19.88 15.68 -29.95
C SER A 765 -19.54 16.84 -29.04
N PHE A 766 -20.56 17.56 -28.58
CA PHE A 766 -20.41 18.58 -27.55
C PHE A 766 -19.82 17.90 -26.29
N PRO A 767 -18.99 18.53 -25.46
CA PRO A 767 -18.44 17.86 -24.25
C PRO A 767 -19.18 18.19 -22.94
N GLY A 768 -20.25 18.98 -23.00
CA GLY A 768 -20.91 19.51 -21.81
C GLY A 768 -21.49 18.43 -20.88
N GLN A 769 -21.34 18.60 -19.57
CA GLN A 769 -22.10 17.84 -18.59
C GLN A 769 -23.52 18.43 -18.51
N PHE A 770 -24.45 17.84 -19.24
CA PHE A 770 -25.85 18.25 -19.16
C PHE A 770 -26.49 17.65 -17.90
N GLU A 771 -27.22 18.44 -17.13
CA GLU A 771 -27.99 17.92 -16.01
C GLU A 771 -28.99 16.86 -16.51
N GLN A 772 -29.00 15.68 -15.86
CA GLN A 772 -29.95 14.62 -16.15
C GLN A 772 -31.39 15.16 -16.06
N ASP A 773 -32.23 14.77 -17.03
CA ASP A 773 -33.65 15.13 -17.14
C ASP A 773 -33.99 16.61 -17.40
N LYS A 774 -33.01 17.49 -17.59
CA LYS A 774 -33.27 18.84 -18.10
C LYS A 774 -33.25 18.88 -19.62
N GLN A 775 -34.37 19.31 -20.20
CA GLN A 775 -34.44 19.56 -21.64
C GLN A 775 -33.50 20.73 -22.02
N LEU A 776 -32.62 20.50 -22.99
CA LEU A 776 -31.79 21.55 -23.57
C LEU A 776 -32.68 22.58 -24.27
N THR A 777 -32.79 23.79 -23.71
CA THR A 777 -33.66 24.86 -24.24
C THR A 777 -32.96 25.75 -25.26
N ALA A 778 -31.65 25.94 -25.12
CA ALA A 778 -30.82 26.68 -26.06
C ALA A 778 -29.38 26.14 -26.04
N LEU A 779 -28.73 26.19 -27.21
CA LEU A 779 -27.31 25.91 -27.36
C LEU A 779 -26.68 27.15 -28.01
N LYS A 780 -25.79 27.84 -27.29
CA LYS A 780 -25.02 28.95 -27.85
C LYS A 780 -23.55 28.60 -27.82
N GLY A 781 -22.84 28.94 -28.87
CA GLY A 781 -21.43 28.68 -28.99
C GLY A 781 -20.83 29.38 -30.21
N MET A 782 -19.54 29.17 -30.40
CA MET A 782 -18.77 29.62 -31.55
C MET A 782 -18.18 28.40 -32.25
N LEU A 783 -18.43 28.30 -33.55
CA LEU A 783 -17.77 27.34 -34.43
C LEU A 783 -16.77 28.12 -35.29
N THR A 784 -15.51 27.72 -35.23
CA THR A 784 -14.42 28.37 -35.97
C THR A 784 -13.83 27.37 -36.95
N PHE A 785 -13.68 27.80 -38.21
CA PHE A 785 -12.92 27.08 -39.22
C PHE A 785 -11.58 27.77 -39.42
N ASN A 786 -10.50 27.04 -39.17
CA ASN A 786 -9.13 27.51 -39.35
C ASN A 786 -8.60 26.96 -40.67
N LEU A 787 -8.54 27.83 -41.69
CA LEU A 787 -7.99 27.49 -43.00
C LEU A 787 -6.51 27.92 -43.05
N PRO A 788 -5.54 26.99 -43.12
CA PRO A 788 -4.13 27.36 -43.16
C PRO A 788 -3.80 27.96 -44.53
N THR A 789 -3.62 29.27 -44.60
CA THR A 789 -3.22 29.97 -45.85
C THR A 789 -1.71 30.09 -46.02
N ALA A 790 -0.95 29.80 -44.95
CA ALA A 790 0.50 29.68 -44.94
C ALA A 790 0.90 28.59 -43.94
N VAL A 791 1.92 27.78 -44.27
CA VAL A 791 2.41 26.69 -43.41
C VAL A 791 3.91 26.82 -43.22
N GLN A 792 4.35 26.89 -41.97
CA GLN A 792 5.75 26.78 -41.58
C GLN A 792 6.01 25.36 -41.04
N ARG A 793 7.16 24.79 -41.39
CA ARG A 793 7.56 23.45 -40.95
C ARG A 793 8.80 23.55 -40.07
N THR A 794 8.72 22.96 -38.88
CA THR A 794 9.84 22.80 -37.96
C THR A 794 10.07 21.32 -37.71
N ARG A 795 11.34 20.90 -37.67
CA ARG A 795 11.72 19.50 -37.43
C ARG A 795 12.46 19.39 -36.10
N PHE A 796 12.11 18.39 -35.33
CA PHE A 796 12.79 18.02 -34.09
C PHE A 796 13.25 16.57 -34.17
N PRO A 797 14.49 16.26 -33.73
CA PRO A 797 14.85 14.89 -33.39
C PRO A 797 13.90 14.35 -32.31
N ILE A 798 13.43 13.11 -32.46
CA ILE A 798 12.47 12.52 -31.51
C ILE A 798 12.98 12.55 -30.06
N LYS A 799 14.29 12.32 -29.88
CA LYS A 799 14.97 12.34 -28.57
C LYS A 799 14.95 13.71 -27.89
N ASP A 800 14.83 14.78 -28.66
CA ASP A 800 14.83 16.14 -28.12
C ASP A 800 13.44 16.50 -27.55
N LEU A 801 12.41 15.68 -27.80
CA LEU A 801 11.03 15.95 -27.39
C LEU A 801 10.73 15.55 -25.94
N TRP A 802 11.60 14.78 -25.26
CA TRP A 802 11.40 14.41 -23.85
C TRP A 802 11.24 15.65 -22.94
N SER A 803 12.09 16.66 -23.14
CA SER A 803 12.04 17.92 -22.38
C SER A 803 10.85 18.83 -22.78
N GLY A 804 10.10 18.45 -23.81
CA GLY A 804 9.22 19.35 -24.54
C GLY A 804 9.99 20.34 -25.41
N LYS A 805 9.47 20.62 -26.61
CA LYS A 805 9.96 21.69 -27.50
C LYS A 805 8.82 22.62 -27.85
N THR A 806 9.02 23.92 -27.60
CA THR A 806 8.04 24.95 -27.91
C THR A 806 8.44 25.73 -29.14
N VAL A 807 7.54 25.83 -30.12
CA VAL A 807 7.67 26.70 -31.29
C VAL A 807 6.35 27.41 -31.54
N ASP A 808 6.41 28.72 -31.73
CA ASP A 808 5.25 29.58 -32.01
C ASP A 808 4.08 29.43 -31.00
N GLY A 809 4.40 29.11 -29.75
CA GLY A 809 3.43 28.92 -28.67
C GLY A 809 2.87 27.49 -28.56
N ILE A 810 3.31 26.56 -29.41
CA ILE A 810 2.92 25.15 -29.38
C ILE A 810 4.06 24.34 -28.78
N THR A 811 3.78 23.54 -27.77
CA THR A 811 4.73 22.62 -27.15
C THR A 811 4.44 21.19 -27.60
N VAL A 812 5.44 20.51 -28.14
CA VAL A 812 5.40 19.07 -28.43
C VAL A 812 6.30 18.35 -27.45
N LYS A 813 5.75 17.39 -26.72
CA LYS A 813 6.44 16.57 -25.72
C LYS A 813 6.28 15.09 -26.04
N LEU A 814 7.37 14.32 -25.92
CA LEU A 814 7.31 12.86 -25.91
C LEU A 814 6.97 12.39 -24.49
N GLU A 815 5.85 11.69 -24.33
CA GLU A 815 5.39 11.17 -23.04
C GLU A 815 5.93 9.77 -22.77
N ASP A 816 5.91 8.92 -23.79
CA ASP A 816 6.41 7.56 -23.69
C ASP A 816 6.79 6.95 -25.04
N ILE A 817 7.56 5.87 -24.96
CA ILE A 817 7.83 4.93 -26.04
C ILE A 817 7.15 3.61 -25.65
N SER A 818 6.11 3.23 -26.38
CA SER A 818 5.39 1.98 -26.18
C SER A 818 5.89 0.91 -27.15
N LEU A 819 6.11 -0.30 -26.66
CA LEU A 819 6.46 -1.48 -27.46
C LEU A 819 5.34 -2.55 -27.42
N GLY A 820 4.22 -2.26 -26.74
CA GLY A 820 3.07 -3.15 -26.60
C GLY A 820 2.14 -3.18 -27.83
N MET A 821 0.84 -3.38 -27.58
CA MET A 821 -0.20 -3.50 -28.64
C MET A 821 -0.22 -2.29 -29.60
N PHE A 822 0.08 -1.10 -29.09
CA PHE A 822 0.24 0.14 -29.87
C PHE A 822 1.70 0.57 -29.78
N SER A 823 2.54 -0.05 -30.60
CA SER A 823 3.98 0.20 -30.60
C SER A 823 4.30 1.54 -31.28
N GLY A 824 4.99 2.45 -30.59
CA GLY A 824 5.33 3.76 -31.14
C GLY A 824 5.79 4.79 -30.09
N TYR A 825 5.92 6.04 -30.53
CA TYR A 825 6.22 7.21 -29.73
C TYR A 825 4.94 7.97 -29.42
N SER A 826 4.57 8.06 -28.15
CA SER A 826 3.39 8.78 -27.69
C SER A 826 3.74 10.25 -27.43
N LEU A 827 3.13 11.16 -28.19
CA LEU A 827 3.36 12.59 -28.12
C LEU A 827 2.17 13.30 -27.49
N LYS A 828 2.45 14.28 -26.63
CA LYS A 828 1.50 15.29 -26.15
C LYS A 828 1.81 16.63 -26.80
N ILE A 829 0.77 17.28 -27.32
CA ILE A 829 0.88 18.56 -28.03
C ILE A 829 -0.10 19.55 -27.40
N GLU A 830 0.42 20.64 -26.83
CA GLU A 830 -0.34 21.63 -26.07
C GLU A 830 0.09 23.07 -26.40
N GLY A 831 -0.61 24.07 -25.85
CA GLY A 831 -0.32 25.49 -26.06
C GLY A 831 -1.29 26.17 -27.04
N ASP A 832 -0.81 27.06 -27.91
CA ASP A 832 -1.64 27.76 -28.92
C ASP A 832 -2.00 26.84 -30.10
N LEU A 833 -2.90 25.90 -29.85
CA LEU A 833 -3.34 24.91 -30.82
C LEU A 833 -4.05 25.52 -32.05
N THR A 834 -4.47 26.79 -32.01
CA THR A 834 -5.04 27.47 -33.19
C THR A 834 -4.03 27.60 -34.34
N ARG A 835 -2.74 27.55 -34.02
CA ARG A 835 -1.64 27.61 -34.98
C ARG A 835 -1.13 26.23 -35.39
N LEU A 836 -1.61 25.17 -34.74
CA LEU A 836 -1.17 23.81 -35.02
C LEU A 836 -1.86 23.28 -36.29
N VAL A 837 -1.08 23.13 -37.36
CA VAL A 837 -1.57 22.48 -38.58
C VAL A 837 -1.53 20.96 -38.41
N ASN A 838 -0.36 20.34 -38.28
CA ASN A 838 -0.22 18.90 -38.02
C ASN A 838 1.13 18.55 -37.38
N VAL A 839 1.25 17.31 -36.88
CA VAL A 839 2.51 16.68 -36.44
C VAL A 839 2.71 15.38 -37.20
N HIS A 840 3.94 15.13 -37.67
CA HIS A 840 4.30 13.91 -38.38
C HIS A 840 5.62 13.34 -37.92
N GLY A 841 5.70 12.02 -37.88
CA GLY A 841 6.97 11.32 -37.93
C GLY A 841 7.55 11.40 -39.34
N VAL A 842 8.85 11.63 -39.44
CA VAL A 842 9.61 11.46 -40.68
C VAL A 842 10.79 10.53 -40.41
N ASP A 843 11.08 9.64 -41.35
CA ASP A 843 12.26 8.80 -41.27
C ASP A 843 13.53 9.56 -41.72
N GLN A 844 14.68 8.87 -41.68
CA GLN A 844 15.96 9.44 -42.11
C GLN A 844 15.97 9.89 -43.58
N SER A 845 15.12 9.31 -44.43
CA SER A 845 14.95 9.69 -45.84
C SER A 845 14.01 10.88 -46.04
N SER A 846 13.48 11.44 -44.95
CA SER A 846 12.39 12.43 -44.93
C SER A 846 11.06 11.91 -45.47
N ALA A 847 10.87 10.58 -45.56
CA ALA A 847 9.58 10.00 -45.87
C ALA A 847 8.67 10.10 -44.63
N LEU A 848 7.38 10.37 -44.85
CA LEU A 848 6.40 10.51 -43.78
C LEU A 848 6.03 9.13 -43.21
N LEU A 849 5.93 9.06 -41.89
CA LEU A 849 5.41 7.89 -41.18
C LEU A 849 3.89 8.06 -40.98
N PRO A 850 3.09 6.99 -41.16
CA PRO A 850 1.66 7.05 -40.90
C PRO A 850 1.41 7.25 -39.41
N GLY A 851 0.85 8.40 -39.00
CA GLY A 851 0.54 8.66 -37.59
C GLY A 851 -0.88 8.25 -37.24
N ASP A 852 -1.06 7.38 -36.23
CA ASP A 852 -2.36 6.97 -35.67
C ASP A 852 -2.14 6.18 -34.36
N PRO A 853 -2.98 6.31 -33.31
CA PRO A 853 -4.11 7.24 -33.15
C PRO A 853 -3.71 8.69 -32.82
N ILE A 854 -4.55 9.65 -33.23
CA ILE A 854 -4.49 11.07 -32.84
C ILE A 854 -5.80 11.48 -32.17
N ASN A 855 -5.77 11.86 -30.89
CA ASN A 855 -6.95 12.17 -30.10
C ASN A 855 -6.82 13.53 -29.38
N TYR A 856 -7.89 14.33 -29.41
CA TYR A 856 -7.99 15.54 -28.59
C TYR A 856 -8.52 15.17 -27.21
N GLN A 857 -7.81 15.61 -26.17
CA GLN A 857 -8.14 15.31 -24.78
C GLN A 857 -8.95 16.45 -24.17
N THR A 858 -9.80 16.11 -23.19
CA THR A 858 -10.63 17.09 -22.46
C THR A 858 -9.82 18.18 -21.77
N GLY A 859 -8.55 17.91 -21.45
CA GLY A 859 -7.61 18.86 -20.87
C GLY A 859 -7.02 19.90 -21.84
N GLY A 860 -7.50 19.97 -23.09
CA GLY A 860 -7.10 21.02 -24.02
C GLY A 860 -5.83 20.75 -24.82
N TYR A 861 -5.47 19.48 -25.03
CA TYR A 861 -4.25 19.07 -25.74
C TYR A 861 -4.51 17.90 -26.68
N TRP A 862 -3.63 17.72 -27.67
CA TRP A 862 -3.63 16.55 -28.55
C TRP A 862 -2.68 15.47 -28.02
N THR A 863 -3.07 14.22 -28.21
CA THR A 863 -2.23 13.03 -28.05
C THR A 863 -2.06 12.37 -29.41
N MET A 864 -0.86 11.89 -29.73
CA MET A 864 -0.54 11.26 -31.01
C MET A 864 0.42 10.10 -30.80
N THR A 865 0.18 8.95 -31.43
CA THR A 865 1.18 7.89 -31.51
C THR A 865 1.87 7.89 -32.88
N LEU A 866 3.20 7.97 -32.89
CA LEU A 866 4.01 7.78 -34.10
C LEU A 866 4.55 6.34 -34.13
N PRO A 867 4.34 5.55 -35.18
CA PRO A 867 4.93 4.22 -35.26
C PRO A 867 6.45 4.32 -35.35
N PHE A 868 7.13 3.23 -35.01
CA PHE A 868 8.56 3.10 -35.28
C PHE A 868 8.84 3.17 -36.78
N GLY A 869 9.84 3.96 -37.18
CA GLY A 869 10.25 4.07 -38.58
C GLY A 869 10.85 2.75 -39.11
N THR A 870 10.68 2.49 -40.41
CA THR A 870 11.19 1.26 -41.06
C THR A 870 12.70 1.24 -41.29
N GLN A 871 13.38 2.38 -41.08
CA GLN A 871 14.84 2.50 -41.09
C GLN A 871 15.28 3.28 -39.85
N GLN A 872 16.26 2.70 -39.16
CA GLN A 872 16.68 2.99 -37.78
C GLN A 872 17.10 4.45 -37.54
N VAL A 873 17.14 4.84 -36.26
CA VAL A 873 17.83 6.02 -35.72
C VAL A 873 19.34 5.78 -35.70
#